data_AF-A0AAJ0BZA8-F1
#
_entry.id   AF-A0AAJ0BZA8-F1
#
_cell.length_a   1.000
_cell.length_b   1.000
_cell.length_c   1.000
_cell.angle_alpha   90.00
_cell.angle_beta   90.00
_cell.angle_gamma   90.00
#
_symmetry.space_group_name_H-M   'P 1'
#
loop_
_entity.id
_entity.type
_entity.pdbx_description
1 polymer ?
#
loop_
_entity_poly.entity_id
_entity_poly.type
_entity_poly.pdbx_seq_one_letter_code
_entity_poly.pdbx_strand_id
1 'polypeptide(L)'
;MANHCMASADNISEQEFAGLLTKYDSCIEIISEEKGSRGNEKTLADLDRYRYEDATAAFGRAKPERPMELDDVKTLVSWKLRHGKFRPTLMKLVSSNDPVFVKETVQNALDTYKKTADAPAAVDILTKLKGIGPATASLLLAVHDPQHVIFFADEAYYWLCCGGKKDPIKYNAKEYKALNERTRAICKRLGAKAVDVERVAFVMLRQEDATGPQQTKGKREKVESGGAIEKPKAGPAKRKVNSDDAEGKAPLRRPINMLITPPLSPLVGARDVPQVRDAKPCKMEFFSRHEAISLQPRFAKIKRDLVSGHTSAITASWKRLLRELRKEIDLISSKGSEVIPTIDFADIDKSACAEDFSRRLRRRGVGVIRKVVPRETAVAWKQETLRYLSENPHTKSSPPNAPELYELYWSPAQIKARAHPNVFAAQRFAMSHWKSSDPSAAVATPFPVAYADRIRIRRPGNSAPPTSAHAGGGSVERWEPDGYGRAGTYAKIFDGEWEEYDPWDGAARVGVTSDLYNGASSCSVFRMFEGWLAMSSIAPREGGLLFCPTLQAATAYFLLRPFFSPKSPPETAGRGFLDAANWTLDSPQNSILHGALPSYVQELNDQLHPHLQLGRSLVRAPALRPGDYLVWHPDLAHAADGLHEGALDSAAMYVPACPLTQTSALYLCRQRKAFLLGRPGPDFGSGRGESDHAGRPGVQEVNEAGGEDGLRAMGLLPWDEDEAGSGAERAVLAMANGILFPDRYSMI
;
A
#
# COMPACT_ATOMS: atom_id res chain seq x y z
N MET A 1 34.16 8.07 32.68
CA MET A 1 34.17 8.49 31.26
C MET A 1 33.12 9.58 31.13
N ALA A 2 33.34 10.61 30.30
CA ALA A 2 32.34 11.65 30.09
C ALA A 2 31.25 11.14 29.14
N ASN A 3 29.98 11.22 29.54
CA ASN A 3 28.87 11.06 28.60
C ASN A 3 28.90 12.26 27.65
N HIS A 4 29.17 12.03 26.37
CA HIS A 4 29.14 13.08 25.37
C HIS A 4 27.68 13.38 25.02
N CYS A 5 27.05 14.25 25.82
CA CYS A 5 25.70 14.73 25.57
C CYS A 5 25.72 15.72 24.41
N MET A 6 24.90 15.51 23.39
CA MET A 6 24.85 16.37 22.20
C MET A 6 24.69 17.85 22.58
N ALA A 7 25.59 18.72 22.09
CA ALA A 7 25.54 20.14 22.38
C ALA A 7 24.23 20.76 21.85
N SER A 8 23.37 21.24 22.74
CA SER A 8 22.12 21.90 22.37
C SER A 8 22.40 23.13 21.48
N ALA A 9 21.61 23.32 20.43
CA ALA A 9 21.72 24.48 19.52
C ALA A 9 21.61 25.83 20.26
N ASP A 10 20.87 25.86 21.36
CA ASP A 10 20.71 27.05 22.20
C ASP A 10 21.96 27.33 23.07
N ASN A 11 22.81 26.32 23.33
CA ASN A 11 23.94 26.38 24.27
C ASN A 11 25.34 26.23 23.65
N ILE A 12 25.48 25.69 22.43
CA ILE A 12 26.79 25.45 21.78
C ILE A 12 27.62 26.74 21.70
N SER A 13 28.91 26.67 22.02
CA SER A 13 29.85 27.80 21.91
C SER A 13 30.40 28.00 20.50
N GLU A 14 30.95 29.18 20.22
CA GLU A 14 31.61 29.49 18.94
C GLU A 14 32.81 28.56 18.66
N GLN A 15 33.58 28.21 19.69
CA GLN A 15 34.74 27.31 19.57
C GLN A 15 34.31 25.86 19.24
N GLU A 16 33.26 25.35 19.88
CA GLU A 16 32.70 24.03 19.56
C GLU A 16 32.10 24.02 18.14
N PHE A 17 31.37 25.07 17.76
CA PHE A 17 30.78 25.21 16.43
C PHE A 17 31.87 25.21 15.34
N ALA A 18 32.92 26.03 15.50
CA ALA A 18 34.05 26.06 14.58
C ALA A 18 34.80 24.71 14.54
N GLY A 19 35.03 24.07 15.69
CA GLY A 19 35.68 22.76 15.81
C GLY A 19 34.84 21.57 15.33
N LEU A 20 33.56 21.78 15.02
CA LEU A 20 32.70 20.83 14.31
C LEU A 20 32.67 21.14 12.81
N LEU A 21 32.62 22.41 12.42
CA LEU A 21 32.61 22.84 11.02
C LEU A 21 33.86 22.36 10.25
N THR A 22 35.05 22.43 10.87
CA THR A 22 36.31 21.94 10.27
C THR A 22 36.37 20.43 10.03
N LYS A 23 35.42 19.66 10.57
CA LYS A 23 35.32 18.20 10.34
C LYS A 23 34.39 17.84 9.19
N TYR A 24 33.71 18.82 8.56
CA TYR A 24 32.70 18.54 7.53
C TYR A 24 33.29 17.87 6.30
N ASP A 25 34.35 18.44 5.72
CA ASP A 25 34.86 18.00 4.42
C ASP A 25 35.43 16.57 4.52
N SER A 26 36.19 16.26 5.60
CA SER A 26 36.65 14.90 5.92
C SER A 26 35.50 13.92 6.18
N CYS A 27 34.38 14.37 6.77
CA CYS A 27 33.18 13.54 6.92
C CYS A 27 32.54 13.21 5.56
N ILE A 28 32.53 14.18 4.62
CA ILE A 28 32.06 13.96 3.25
C ILE A 28 32.98 13.02 2.47
N GLU A 29 34.31 13.14 2.60
CA GLU A 29 35.28 12.24 1.98
C GLU A 29 35.03 10.79 2.39
N ILE A 30 35.00 10.50 3.70
CA ILE A 30 34.75 9.14 4.24
C ILE A 30 33.42 8.57 3.74
N ILE A 31 32.35 9.37 3.74
CA ILE A 31 31.02 8.93 3.27
C ILE A 31 30.99 8.76 1.74
N SER A 32 31.83 9.50 1.00
CA SER A 32 32.00 9.36 -0.46
C SER A 32 32.73 8.06 -0.81
N GLU A 33 33.77 7.70 -0.05
CA GLU A 33 34.47 6.41 -0.17
C GLU A 33 33.56 5.23 0.19
N GLU A 34 32.84 5.28 1.32
CA GLU A 34 31.92 4.21 1.75
C GLU A 34 30.80 3.92 0.73
N LYS A 35 30.36 4.94 -0.03
CA LYS A 35 29.27 4.82 -1.01
C LYS A 35 29.75 4.55 -2.44
N GLY A 36 30.94 5.05 -2.80
CA GLY A 36 31.53 4.92 -4.12
C GLY A 36 30.74 5.55 -5.27
N SER A 37 31.20 5.28 -6.50
CA SER A 37 30.50 5.57 -7.76
C SER A 37 30.11 4.27 -8.48
N ARG A 38 29.18 4.36 -9.42
CA ARG A 38 28.81 3.26 -10.32
C ARG A 38 28.85 3.77 -11.75
N GLY A 39 29.70 3.18 -12.59
CA GLY A 39 29.95 3.70 -13.95
C GLY A 39 30.34 5.17 -13.92
N ASN A 40 29.69 5.98 -14.77
CA ASN A 40 30.00 7.41 -14.95
C ASN A 40 29.27 8.34 -13.95
N GLU A 41 28.74 7.84 -12.83
CA GLU A 41 28.13 8.70 -11.81
C GLU A 41 29.17 9.47 -10.98
N LYS A 42 28.97 10.77 -10.78
CA LYS A 42 29.74 11.61 -9.84
C LYS A 42 29.74 11.02 -8.42
N THR A 43 30.86 11.16 -7.70
CA THR A 43 30.97 10.76 -6.29
C THR A 43 30.15 11.69 -5.39
N LEU A 44 30.04 11.40 -4.08
CA LEU A 44 29.41 12.36 -3.16
C LEU A 44 30.25 13.64 -3.05
N ALA A 45 31.57 13.52 -2.93
CA ALA A 45 32.48 14.67 -2.87
C ALA A 45 32.40 15.56 -4.11
N ASP A 46 32.33 15.00 -5.32
CA ASP A 46 32.13 15.78 -6.57
C ASP A 46 30.80 16.53 -6.61
N LEU A 47 29.76 15.95 -6.02
CA LEU A 47 28.43 16.56 -5.94
C LEU A 47 28.36 17.60 -4.82
N ASP A 48 29.13 17.44 -3.75
CA ASP A 48 29.19 18.36 -2.61
C ASP A 48 29.98 19.62 -2.97
N ARG A 49 31.14 19.45 -3.61
CA ARG A 49 31.88 20.54 -4.28
C ARG A 49 30.98 21.27 -5.27
N TYR A 50 30.24 20.55 -6.12
CA TYR A 50 29.27 21.19 -7.02
C TYR A 50 28.19 21.97 -6.29
N ARG A 51 27.66 21.46 -5.16
CA ARG A 51 26.65 22.19 -4.38
C ARG A 51 27.18 23.49 -3.79
N TYR A 52 28.33 23.45 -3.12
CA TYR A 52 28.81 24.57 -2.31
C TYR A 52 29.73 25.54 -3.07
N GLU A 53 30.40 25.09 -4.14
CA GLU A 53 31.30 25.90 -4.97
C GLU A 53 30.71 26.16 -6.35
N ASP A 54 30.68 25.18 -7.26
CA ASP A 54 30.29 25.37 -8.67
C ASP A 54 28.91 26.06 -8.81
N ALA A 55 27.91 25.58 -8.06
CA ALA A 55 26.54 26.07 -8.14
C ALA A 55 26.34 27.41 -7.39
N THR A 56 27.12 27.70 -6.34
CA THR A 56 27.04 29.01 -5.66
C THR A 56 27.73 30.10 -6.48
N ALA A 57 28.79 29.76 -7.23
CA ALA A 57 29.38 30.62 -8.24
C ALA A 57 28.40 30.88 -9.39
N ALA A 58 27.83 29.83 -9.99
CA ALA A 58 26.94 29.96 -11.15
C ALA A 58 25.59 30.67 -10.84
N PHE A 59 25.00 30.44 -9.65
CA PHE A 59 23.63 30.87 -9.32
C PHE A 59 23.51 31.80 -8.12
N GLY A 60 24.62 32.16 -7.47
CA GLY A 60 24.62 32.92 -6.21
C GLY A 60 24.06 34.34 -6.33
N ARG A 61 23.43 34.82 -5.25
CA ARG A 61 22.72 36.12 -5.14
C ARG A 61 23.57 37.34 -5.48
N ALA A 62 24.89 37.27 -5.28
CA ALA A 62 25.80 38.39 -5.52
C ALA A 62 26.06 38.68 -7.00
N LYS A 63 26.23 37.63 -7.82
CA LYS A 63 26.53 37.72 -9.26
C LYS A 63 26.23 36.37 -9.95
N PRO A 64 24.97 36.05 -10.25
CA PRO A 64 24.64 34.82 -10.98
C PRO A 64 25.13 34.93 -12.42
N GLU A 65 25.83 33.89 -12.91
CA GLU A 65 26.36 33.85 -14.27
C GLU A 65 25.29 33.50 -15.30
N ARG A 66 24.34 32.62 -14.92
CA ARG A 66 23.21 32.18 -15.75
C ARG A 66 22.02 31.75 -14.89
N PRO A 67 20.82 31.58 -15.47
CA PRO A 67 19.71 30.90 -14.80
C PRO A 67 20.06 29.44 -14.46
N MET A 68 19.46 28.94 -13.37
CA MET A 68 19.47 27.51 -13.02
C MET A 68 18.43 26.78 -13.87
N GLU A 69 18.83 25.67 -14.50
CA GLU A 69 18.01 24.91 -15.44
C GLU A 69 17.77 23.46 -14.96
N LEU A 70 16.98 22.68 -15.69
CA LEU A 70 16.53 21.35 -15.25
C LEU A 70 17.69 20.39 -14.91
N ASP A 71 18.81 20.44 -15.64
CA ASP A 71 19.96 19.57 -15.36
C ASP A 71 20.77 20.02 -14.12
N ASP A 72 20.76 21.30 -13.76
CA ASP A 72 21.31 21.77 -12.48
C ASP A 72 20.44 21.29 -11.32
N VAL A 73 19.11 21.43 -11.46
CA VAL A 73 18.13 20.93 -10.49
C VAL A 73 18.26 19.41 -10.33
N LYS A 74 18.44 18.65 -11.41
CA LYS A 74 18.74 17.20 -11.37
C LYS A 74 20.07 16.94 -10.66
N THR A 75 21.12 17.73 -10.90
CA THR A 75 22.43 17.55 -10.24
C THR A 75 22.35 17.82 -8.73
N LEU A 76 21.65 18.87 -8.30
CA LEU A 76 21.39 19.15 -6.88
C LEU A 76 20.50 18.07 -6.22
N VAL A 77 19.58 17.47 -6.98
CA VAL A 77 18.79 16.32 -6.52
C VAL A 77 19.64 15.04 -6.43
N SER A 78 20.60 14.82 -7.34
CA SER A 78 21.60 13.74 -7.25
C SER A 78 22.47 13.89 -6.01
N TRP A 79 22.97 15.11 -5.73
CA TRP A 79 23.67 15.42 -4.47
C TRP A 79 22.80 15.03 -3.28
N LYS A 80 21.56 15.53 -3.21
CA LYS A 80 20.65 15.28 -2.09
C LYS A 80 20.35 13.80 -1.86
N LEU A 81 20.20 13.03 -2.94
CA LEU A 81 19.94 11.60 -2.90
C LEU A 81 21.15 10.77 -2.46
N ARG A 82 22.38 11.25 -2.69
CA ARG A 82 23.63 10.62 -2.23
C ARG A 82 24.07 11.12 -0.84
N HIS A 83 23.76 12.36 -0.48
CA HIS A 83 24.08 12.98 0.81
C HIS A 83 23.19 12.42 1.93
N GLY A 84 21.87 12.54 1.78
CA GLY A 84 20.88 12.15 2.78
C GLY A 84 20.02 10.93 2.38
N LYS A 85 18.74 10.97 2.76
CA LYS A 85 17.75 9.89 2.60
C LYS A 85 17.40 9.62 1.13
N PHE A 86 17.96 8.55 0.55
CA PHE A 86 17.69 8.09 -0.83
C PHE A 86 16.19 7.79 -1.10
N ARG A 87 15.72 8.15 -2.30
CA ARG A 87 14.31 8.04 -2.74
C ARG A 87 14.26 7.73 -4.25
N PRO A 88 14.00 6.47 -4.67
CA PRO A 88 14.21 6.05 -6.07
C PRO A 88 13.31 6.76 -7.09
N THR A 89 12.10 7.17 -6.71
CA THR A 89 11.15 7.87 -7.62
C THR A 89 11.46 9.36 -7.81
N LEU A 90 12.30 9.96 -6.96
CA LEU A 90 12.49 11.42 -6.91
C LEU A 90 13.10 11.95 -8.22
N MET A 91 14.14 11.29 -8.72
CA MET A 91 14.82 11.70 -9.96
C MET A 91 13.90 11.59 -11.19
N LYS A 92 13.04 10.57 -11.25
CA LYS A 92 12.06 10.39 -12.33
C LYS A 92 11.01 11.50 -12.32
N LEU A 93 10.52 11.90 -11.14
CA LEU A 93 9.57 13.01 -11.02
C LEU A 93 10.20 14.34 -11.43
N VAL A 94 11.41 14.65 -10.92
CA VAL A 94 12.12 15.89 -11.25
C VAL A 94 12.43 15.98 -12.76
N SER A 95 12.87 14.88 -13.36
CA SER A 95 13.13 14.79 -14.82
C SER A 95 11.86 14.80 -15.69
N SER A 96 10.66 14.83 -15.10
CA SER A 96 9.37 14.91 -15.81
C SER A 96 8.72 16.30 -15.80
N ASN A 97 9.47 17.32 -15.37
CA ASN A 97 9.11 18.72 -15.54
C ASN A 97 9.52 19.22 -16.92
N ASP A 98 8.75 20.14 -17.46
CA ASP A 98 9.15 20.90 -18.65
C ASP A 98 10.33 21.84 -18.31
N PRO A 99 11.40 21.91 -19.15
CA PRO A 99 12.58 22.75 -18.87
C PRO A 99 12.28 24.25 -18.78
N VAL A 100 11.34 24.77 -19.57
CA VAL A 100 10.96 26.19 -19.55
C VAL A 100 10.21 26.50 -18.26
N PHE A 101 9.23 25.66 -17.90
CA PHE A 101 8.48 25.78 -16.64
C PHE A 101 9.37 25.70 -15.40
N VAL A 102 10.43 24.88 -15.41
CA VAL A 102 11.46 24.87 -14.34
C VAL A 102 12.16 26.22 -14.26
N LYS A 103 12.68 26.71 -15.39
CA LYS A 103 13.43 27.97 -15.47
C LYS A 103 12.59 29.17 -15.01
N GLU A 104 11.34 29.25 -15.46
CA GLU A 104 10.37 30.27 -15.05
C GLU A 104 10.02 30.18 -13.55
N THR A 105 9.72 28.97 -13.04
CA THR A 105 9.33 28.78 -11.64
C THR A 105 10.47 29.09 -10.68
N VAL A 106 11.71 28.69 -11.04
CA VAL A 106 12.90 29.03 -10.25
C VAL A 106 13.14 30.53 -10.29
N GLN A 107 13.15 31.17 -11.47
CA GLN A 107 13.34 32.61 -11.59
C GLN A 107 12.31 33.41 -10.76
N ASN A 108 11.03 33.04 -10.84
CA ASN A 108 9.94 33.64 -10.07
C ASN A 108 10.18 33.52 -8.55
N ALA A 109 10.56 32.34 -8.08
CA ALA A 109 10.90 32.13 -6.67
C ALA A 109 12.11 32.98 -6.21
N LEU A 110 13.18 33.04 -7.01
CA LEU A 110 14.36 33.85 -6.70
C LEU A 110 14.02 35.35 -6.67
N ASP A 111 13.19 35.83 -7.60
CA ASP A 111 12.80 37.24 -7.65
C ASP A 111 11.78 37.61 -6.56
N THR A 112 10.92 36.67 -6.12
CA THR A 112 10.11 36.82 -4.90
C THR A 112 11.02 36.92 -3.67
N TYR A 113 12.02 36.03 -3.54
CA TYR A 113 12.96 36.06 -2.41
C TYR A 113 13.75 37.37 -2.35
N LYS A 114 14.32 37.83 -3.48
CA LYS A 114 15.04 39.11 -3.57
C LYS A 114 14.19 40.32 -3.14
N LYS A 115 12.88 40.29 -3.39
CA LYS A 115 11.94 41.37 -3.05
C LYS A 115 11.47 41.35 -1.59
N THR A 116 11.42 40.18 -0.95
CA THR A 116 10.74 39.98 0.35
C THR A 116 11.66 39.52 1.50
N ALA A 117 12.82 38.93 1.19
CA ALA A 117 13.63 38.14 2.12
C ALA A 117 12.87 36.98 2.83
N ASP A 118 11.70 36.59 2.29
CA ASP A 118 10.88 35.50 2.79
C ASP A 118 11.24 34.18 2.08
N ALA A 119 12.14 33.43 2.70
CA ALA A 119 12.56 32.12 2.20
C ALA A 119 11.40 31.10 2.17
N PRO A 120 10.53 30.98 3.20
CA PRO A 120 9.30 30.20 3.11
C PRO A 120 8.41 30.53 1.90
N ALA A 121 8.18 31.79 1.56
CA ALA A 121 7.36 32.19 0.41
C ALA A 121 7.97 31.77 -0.94
N ALA A 122 9.29 31.94 -1.10
CA ALA A 122 9.99 31.48 -2.30
C ALA A 122 10.07 29.95 -2.38
N VAL A 123 10.21 29.27 -1.24
CA VAL A 123 10.15 27.80 -1.16
C VAL A 123 8.79 27.27 -1.58
N ASP A 124 7.68 27.93 -1.18
CA ASP A 124 6.33 27.55 -1.62
C ASP A 124 6.18 27.59 -3.15
N ILE A 125 6.67 28.67 -3.79
CA ILE A 125 6.68 28.79 -5.27
C ILE A 125 7.44 27.63 -5.92
N LEU A 126 8.62 27.28 -5.40
CA LEU A 126 9.42 26.15 -5.91
C LEU A 126 8.72 24.78 -5.74
N THR A 127 7.79 24.63 -4.79
CA THR A 127 7.05 23.35 -4.63
C THR A 127 6.03 23.05 -5.73
N LYS A 128 5.82 23.98 -6.68
CA LYS A 128 5.00 23.76 -7.88
C LYS A 128 5.65 22.80 -8.88
N LEU A 129 6.96 22.55 -8.76
CA LEU A 129 7.70 21.61 -9.62
C LEU A 129 7.51 20.15 -9.16
N LYS A 130 7.25 19.25 -10.10
CA LYS A 130 7.05 17.81 -9.82
C LYS A 130 8.28 17.23 -9.14
N GLY A 131 8.08 16.53 -8.02
CA GLY A 131 9.16 15.95 -7.22
C GLY A 131 9.87 16.94 -6.29
N ILE A 132 9.49 18.22 -6.24
CA ILE A 132 10.13 19.24 -5.40
C ILE A 132 9.21 19.57 -4.22
N GLY A 133 9.42 18.91 -3.08
CA GLY A 133 8.82 19.33 -1.81
C GLY A 133 9.63 20.46 -1.14
N PRO A 134 9.18 21.01 0.01
CA PRO A 134 9.86 22.10 0.73
C PRO A 134 11.35 21.85 1.00
N ALA A 135 11.73 20.58 1.23
CA ALA A 135 13.13 20.21 1.42
C ALA A 135 13.97 20.18 0.14
N THR A 136 13.39 20.10 -1.06
CA THR A 136 14.14 20.23 -2.32
C THR A 136 14.11 21.68 -2.79
N ALA A 137 12.98 22.38 -2.61
CA ALA A 137 12.86 23.81 -2.82
C ALA A 137 13.90 24.62 -2.01
N SER A 138 14.02 24.36 -0.71
CA SER A 138 15.01 25.02 0.16
C SER A 138 16.46 24.73 -0.22
N LEU A 139 16.75 23.59 -0.87
CA LEU A 139 18.08 23.31 -1.41
C LEU A 139 18.44 24.26 -2.57
N LEU A 140 17.52 24.44 -3.53
CA LEU A 140 17.73 25.34 -4.67
C LEU A 140 17.88 26.80 -4.19
N LEU A 141 17.10 27.21 -3.20
CA LEU A 141 17.17 28.56 -2.63
C LEU A 141 18.42 28.78 -1.76
N ALA A 142 18.90 27.75 -1.04
CA ALA A 142 20.15 27.81 -0.27
C ALA A 142 21.40 27.92 -1.16
N VAL A 143 21.36 27.40 -2.39
CA VAL A 143 22.42 27.63 -3.39
C VAL A 143 22.43 29.09 -3.86
N HIS A 144 21.27 29.75 -3.93
CA HIS A 144 21.20 31.18 -4.27
C HIS A 144 21.69 32.08 -3.13
N ASP A 145 21.27 31.84 -1.89
CA ASP A 145 21.66 32.66 -0.73
C ASP A 145 22.18 31.80 0.45
N PRO A 146 23.40 31.24 0.33
CA PRO A 146 23.97 30.34 1.34
C PRO A 146 24.26 31.03 2.68
N GLN A 147 24.27 32.37 2.72
CA GLN A 147 24.44 33.13 3.95
C GLN A 147 23.18 33.08 4.83
N HIS A 148 21.99 33.17 4.22
CA HIS A 148 20.73 33.42 4.94
C HIS A 148 19.67 32.32 4.82
N VAL A 149 19.79 31.41 3.84
CA VAL A 149 18.78 30.39 3.55
C VAL A 149 19.30 29.00 3.93
N ILE A 150 18.60 28.35 4.85
CA ILE A 150 18.88 26.98 5.28
C ILE A 150 18.26 25.96 4.33
N PHE A 151 19.02 24.93 3.94
CA PHE A 151 18.46 23.72 3.35
C PHE A 151 17.80 22.86 4.44
N PHE A 152 16.60 22.36 4.18
CA PHE A 152 15.88 21.47 5.11
C PHE A 152 16.47 20.04 5.07
N ALA A 153 17.68 19.91 5.62
CA ALA A 153 18.30 18.63 5.99
C ALA A 153 17.56 17.99 7.18
N ASP A 154 17.62 16.66 7.28
CA ASP A 154 17.05 15.93 8.42
C ASP A 154 17.84 16.30 9.70
N GLU A 155 19.18 16.31 9.60
CA GLU A 155 20.11 16.60 10.67
C GLU A 155 19.96 18.02 11.25
N ALA A 156 19.82 19.03 10.38
CA ALA A 156 19.58 20.42 10.79
C ALA A 156 18.24 20.57 11.53
N TYR A 157 17.19 19.88 11.08
CA TYR A 157 15.89 19.90 11.76
C TYR A 157 15.93 19.22 13.12
N TYR A 158 16.60 18.07 13.22
CA TYR A 158 16.75 17.36 14.50
C TYR A 158 17.49 18.20 15.53
N TRP A 159 18.60 18.82 15.16
CA TRP A 159 19.37 19.67 16.05
C TRP A 159 18.60 20.93 16.47
N LEU A 160 18.06 21.68 15.51
CA LEU A 160 17.49 23.02 15.74
C LEU A 160 16.02 23.03 16.20
N CYS A 161 15.25 21.98 15.92
CA CYS A 161 13.81 21.93 16.21
C CYS A 161 13.37 20.78 17.13
N CYS A 162 14.13 19.68 17.21
CA CYS A 162 13.83 18.52 18.07
C CYS A 162 14.81 18.32 19.24
N GLY A 163 15.82 19.19 19.38
CA GLY A 163 16.83 19.07 20.44
C GLY A 163 17.67 17.79 20.34
N GLY A 164 18.00 17.38 19.11
CA GLY A 164 18.76 16.16 18.78
C GLY A 164 17.89 14.92 18.54
N LYS A 165 16.62 14.92 18.97
CA LYS A 165 15.75 13.75 18.83
C LYS A 165 15.38 13.50 17.37
N LYS A 166 15.53 12.25 16.92
CA LYS A 166 15.22 11.79 15.55
C LYS A 166 13.71 11.60 15.33
N ASP A 167 12.91 12.63 15.62
CA ASP A 167 11.44 12.60 15.57
C ASP A 167 10.87 12.49 14.12
N PRO A 168 9.56 12.22 13.93
CA PRO A 168 8.97 12.11 12.59
C PRO A 168 8.80 13.46 11.84
N ILE A 169 9.81 13.89 11.06
CA ILE A 169 9.77 15.10 10.22
C ILE A 169 8.71 14.99 9.11
N LYS A 170 7.77 15.95 9.02
CA LYS A 170 6.66 15.96 8.04
C LYS A 170 6.98 16.67 6.71
N TYR A 171 8.13 17.33 6.59
CA TYR A 171 8.63 18.05 5.40
C TYR A 171 7.63 19.05 4.81
N ASN A 172 6.90 19.78 5.66
CA ASN A 172 5.90 20.76 5.24
C ASN A 172 6.37 22.21 5.46
N ALA A 173 5.63 23.19 4.92
CA ALA A 173 5.98 24.60 5.01
C ALA A 173 6.02 25.14 6.46
N LYS A 174 5.21 24.62 7.39
CA LYS A 174 5.23 25.03 8.81
C LYS A 174 6.54 24.60 9.49
N GLU A 175 7.00 23.39 9.22
CA GLU A 175 8.28 22.90 9.73
C GLU A 175 9.47 23.62 9.09
N TYR A 176 9.41 23.90 7.79
CA TYR A 176 10.46 24.70 7.14
C TYR A 176 10.53 26.12 7.72
N LYS A 177 9.38 26.75 8.00
CA LYS A 177 9.32 28.05 8.66
C LYS A 177 9.97 28.00 10.05
N ALA A 178 9.64 27.00 10.87
CA ALA A 178 10.24 26.82 12.20
C ALA A 178 11.78 26.60 12.13
N LEU A 179 12.25 25.82 11.14
CA LEU A 179 13.68 25.60 10.89
C LEU A 179 14.40 26.91 10.49
N ASN A 180 13.81 27.66 9.57
CA ASN A 180 14.34 28.95 9.12
C ASN A 180 14.37 29.99 10.25
N GLU A 181 13.35 30.02 11.13
CA GLU A 181 13.30 30.86 12.32
C GLU A 181 14.40 30.47 13.34
N ARG A 182 14.56 29.18 13.64
CA ARG A 182 15.64 28.69 14.52
C ARG A 182 17.04 28.90 13.94
N THR A 183 17.21 28.74 12.63
CA THR A 183 18.50 29.00 11.94
C THR A 183 18.87 30.48 12.05
N ARG A 184 17.93 31.39 11.77
CA ARG A 184 18.14 32.85 11.93
C ARG A 184 18.56 33.22 13.36
N ALA A 185 18.04 32.53 14.38
CA ALA A 185 18.46 32.74 15.77
C ALA A 185 19.91 32.30 16.05
N ILE A 186 20.31 31.09 15.65
CA ILE A 186 21.69 30.59 15.88
C ILE A 186 22.73 31.33 15.00
N CYS A 187 22.42 31.64 13.74
CA CYS A 187 23.25 32.49 12.88
C CYS A 187 23.51 33.86 13.52
N LYS A 188 22.47 34.51 14.07
CA LYS A 188 22.61 35.78 14.81
C LYS A 188 23.41 35.63 16.11
N ARG A 189 23.35 34.46 16.77
CA ARG A 189 24.07 34.20 18.04
C ARG A 189 25.57 33.92 17.84
N LEU A 190 25.96 33.28 16.74
CA LEU A 190 27.32 32.79 16.50
C LEU A 190 28.05 33.49 15.33
N GLY A 191 27.42 34.44 14.65
CA GLY A 191 27.97 35.07 13.43
C GLY A 191 28.08 34.13 12.22
N ALA A 192 27.53 32.92 12.31
CA ALA A 192 27.66 31.86 11.31
C ALA A 192 26.66 31.99 10.15
N LYS A 193 27.03 31.49 8.95
CA LYS A 193 26.14 31.42 7.78
C LYS A 193 25.14 30.29 7.93
N ALA A 194 24.02 30.35 7.20
CA ALA A 194 23.07 29.25 7.12
C ALA A 194 23.73 27.93 6.66
N VAL A 195 24.63 27.97 5.66
CA VAL A 195 25.40 26.78 5.23
C VAL A 195 26.38 26.23 6.28
N ASP A 196 26.88 27.06 7.20
CA ASP A 196 27.77 26.57 8.26
C ASP A 196 26.96 25.77 9.30
N VAL A 197 25.72 26.19 9.56
CA VAL A 197 24.80 25.58 10.54
C VAL A 197 24.33 24.18 10.10
N GLU A 198 24.00 23.97 8.82
CA GLU A 198 23.69 22.63 8.29
C GLU A 198 24.93 21.72 8.25
N ARG A 199 26.13 22.27 7.97
CA ARG A 199 27.40 21.52 7.98
C ARG A 199 27.71 21.01 9.40
N VAL A 200 27.62 21.87 10.41
CA VAL A 200 27.79 21.49 11.82
C VAL A 200 26.74 20.45 12.25
N ALA A 201 25.47 20.64 11.93
CA ALA A 201 24.41 19.68 12.26
C ALA A 201 24.67 18.28 11.66
N PHE A 202 25.12 18.22 10.41
CA PHE A 202 25.47 16.97 9.73
C PHE A 202 26.65 16.26 10.43
N VAL A 203 27.72 16.98 10.78
CA VAL A 203 28.87 16.42 11.51
C VAL A 203 28.44 15.85 12.88
N MET A 204 27.63 16.60 13.63
CA MET A 204 27.19 16.20 14.97
C MET A 204 26.42 14.89 14.98
N LEU A 205 25.33 14.79 14.21
CA LEU A 205 24.47 13.61 14.25
C LEU A 205 25.13 12.36 13.65
N ARG A 206 26.14 12.53 12.78
CA ARG A 206 26.94 11.41 12.23
C ARG A 206 27.96 10.85 13.22
N GLN A 207 28.45 11.67 14.16
CA GLN A 207 29.39 11.22 15.21
C GLN A 207 28.69 10.41 16.32
N GLU A 208 27.41 10.69 16.60
CA GLU A 208 26.59 9.86 17.51
C GLU A 208 26.31 8.47 16.92
N ASP A 209 25.91 8.39 15.65
CA ASP A 209 25.64 7.10 14.97
C ASP A 209 26.89 6.19 14.89
N ALA A 210 28.10 6.75 15.01
CA ALA A 210 29.36 6.00 15.06
C ALA A 210 29.74 5.49 16.47
N THR A 211 29.16 6.06 17.54
CA THR A 211 29.58 5.85 18.94
C THR A 211 28.60 5.01 19.78
N GLY A 212 27.52 4.49 19.16
CA GLY A 212 26.72 3.42 19.75
C GLY A 212 27.52 2.12 20.00
N PRO A 213 27.00 1.17 20.81
CA PRO A 213 27.76 0.02 21.30
C PRO A 213 28.15 -0.98 20.19
N GLN A 214 29.37 -0.82 19.66
CA GLN A 214 29.95 -1.74 18.69
C GLN A 214 30.37 -3.06 19.35
N GLN A 215 29.76 -4.18 18.96
CA GLN A 215 30.40 -5.49 19.12
C GLN A 215 31.56 -5.60 18.12
N THR A 216 32.78 -5.47 18.62
CA THR A 216 34.00 -5.41 17.80
C THR A 216 34.35 -6.75 17.18
N LYS A 217 33.93 -6.98 15.92
CA LYS A 217 34.48 -8.03 15.05
C LYS A 217 35.92 -7.69 14.63
N GLY A 218 36.86 -7.86 15.55
CA GLY A 218 38.28 -7.74 15.26
C GLY A 218 38.72 -8.78 14.24
N LYS A 219 39.29 -8.33 13.10
CA LYS A 219 40.12 -9.19 12.26
C LYS A 219 41.30 -9.70 13.10
N ARG A 220 41.63 -10.98 12.98
CA ARG A 220 42.98 -11.49 13.26
C ARG A 220 43.51 -12.13 12.00
N GLU A 221 44.76 -11.82 11.70
CA GLU A 221 45.47 -12.30 10.52
C GLU A 221 46.04 -13.71 10.76
N LYS A 222 46.43 -14.40 9.68
CA LYS A 222 47.19 -15.64 9.80
C LYS A 222 48.63 -15.34 10.19
N VAL A 223 49.13 -16.00 11.23
CA VAL A 223 50.55 -16.25 11.44
C VAL A 223 50.70 -17.72 11.83
N GLU A 224 51.61 -18.44 11.16
CA GLU A 224 51.97 -19.82 11.49
C GLU A 224 53.29 -19.84 12.27
N SER A 225 53.33 -20.50 13.43
CA SER A 225 54.59 -21.02 14.02
C SER A 225 54.30 -22.06 15.10
N GLY A 226 55.13 -23.11 15.14
CA GLY A 226 54.83 -24.40 15.80
C GLY A 226 54.83 -24.47 17.33
N GLY A 227 54.40 -25.63 17.83
CA GLY A 227 54.42 -26.02 19.24
C GLY A 227 53.67 -27.33 19.48
N ALA A 228 54.34 -28.35 20.03
CA ALA A 228 53.69 -29.58 20.55
C ALA A 228 53.20 -29.33 22.01
N ILE A 229 52.31 -30.12 22.61
CA ILE A 229 52.60 -31.45 23.18
C ILE A 229 51.29 -32.23 23.50
N GLU A 230 51.38 -33.55 23.33
CA GLU A 230 50.61 -34.71 23.87
C GLU A 230 49.28 -34.60 24.67
N LYS A 231 48.26 -35.38 24.20
CA LYS A 231 47.56 -36.56 24.83
C LYS A 231 47.05 -36.50 26.30
N PRO A 232 46.00 -37.27 26.70
CA PRO A 232 45.70 -38.66 26.25
C PRO A 232 44.23 -39.02 25.92
N LYS A 233 44.04 -40.32 25.65
CA LYS A 233 42.83 -40.98 25.10
C LYS A 233 41.88 -41.50 26.19
N ALA A 234 40.60 -41.67 25.84
CA ALA A 234 39.79 -42.80 26.27
C ALA A 234 38.80 -43.26 25.17
N GLY A 235 38.49 -44.55 25.13
CA GLY A 235 37.39 -45.19 24.37
C GLY A 235 36.68 -46.18 25.31
N PRO A 236 35.97 -47.25 24.83
CA PRO A 236 35.83 -47.79 23.48
C PRO A 236 34.44 -47.40 22.89
N ALA A 237 33.63 -48.12 22.08
CA ALA A 237 33.64 -49.50 21.54
C ALA A 237 32.80 -49.62 20.23
N LYS A 238 32.54 -50.87 19.78
CA LYS A 238 31.63 -51.25 18.67
C LYS A 238 30.98 -52.62 18.95
N ARG A 239 29.87 -52.96 18.27
CA ARG A 239 29.47 -54.38 18.05
C ARG A 239 28.75 -54.60 16.70
N LYS A 240 28.59 -55.89 16.33
CA LYS A 240 28.25 -56.51 15.03
C LYS A 240 27.50 -57.84 15.32
N VAL A 241 26.68 -58.49 14.48
CA VAL A 241 26.09 -58.30 13.12
C VAL A 241 24.93 -59.37 13.00
N ASN A 242 23.98 -59.45 12.04
CA ASN A 242 24.06 -59.19 10.60
C ASN A 242 22.81 -58.64 9.85
N SER A 243 21.80 -59.47 9.52
CA SER A 243 21.08 -59.43 8.22
C SER A 243 19.53 -59.68 8.33
N ASP A 244 18.68 -59.95 7.31
CA ASP A 244 18.78 -60.56 5.94
C ASP A 244 17.76 -59.98 4.91
N ASP A 245 17.64 -60.59 3.71
CA ASP A 245 17.06 -60.05 2.46
C ASP A 245 15.52 -60.16 2.26
N ALA A 246 14.97 -59.24 1.45
CA ALA A 246 13.92 -59.50 0.44
C ALA A 246 13.83 -58.34 -0.59
N GLU A 247 13.60 -58.63 -1.87
CA GLU A 247 13.61 -57.63 -2.96
C GLU A 247 12.23 -57.07 -3.36
N GLY A 248 12.22 -55.83 -3.92
CA GLY A 248 11.00 -55.19 -4.46
C GLY A 248 11.23 -53.76 -4.97
N LYS A 249 12.01 -53.57 -6.04
CA LYS A 249 12.41 -52.23 -6.52
C LYS A 249 11.39 -51.57 -7.46
N ALA A 250 10.59 -50.66 -6.88
CA ALA A 250 10.00 -49.53 -7.60
C ALA A 250 11.10 -48.53 -8.08
N PRO A 251 10.83 -47.63 -9.05
CA PRO A 251 11.86 -46.74 -9.59
C PRO A 251 12.49 -45.81 -8.54
N LEU A 252 13.80 -45.57 -8.69
CA LEU A 252 14.66 -44.92 -7.71
C LEU A 252 14.31 -43.45 -7.46
N ARG A 253 13.58 -43.17 -6.38
CA ARG A 253 13.65 -41.85 -5.72
C ARG A 253 15.09 -41.61 -5.25
N ARG A 254 15.80 -40.68 -5.89
CA ARG A 254 17.12 -40.22 -5.41
C ARG A 254 16.97 -39.61 -4.01
N PRO A 255 17.86 -39.92 -3.05
CA PRO A 255 17.87 -39.20 -1.77
C PRO A 255 18.34 -37.76 -2.02
N ILE A 256 17.42 -36.79 -1.95
CA ILE A 256 17.77 -35.37 -2.02
C ILE A 256 18.38 -34.95 -0.68
N ASN A 257 19.65 -35.29 -0.50
CA ASN A 257 20.48 -34.71 0.56
C ASN A 257 21.33 -33.57 -0.03
N MET A 258 20.65 -32.61 -0.69
CA MET A 258 21.25 -31.38 -1.22
C MET A 258 20.54 -30.16 -0.62
N LEU A 259 21.16 -29.63 0.44
CA LEU A 259 21.16 -28.23 0.88
C LEU A 259 20.05 -27.33 0.30
N ILE A 260 18.85 -27.37 0.91
CA ILE A 260 17.85 -26.30 0.74
C ILE A 260 18.24 -25.10 1.62
N THR A 261 19.37 -24.49 1.26
CA THR A 261 19.72 -23.12 1.66
C THR A 261 19.55 -22.24 0.43
N PRO A 262 18.57 -21.31 0.40
CA PRO A 262 18.51 -20.33 -0.69
C PRO A 262 19.80 -19.51 -0.72
N PRO A 263 20.32 -19.13 -1.89
CA PRO A 263 21.61 -18.47 -2.01
C PRO A 263 21.56 -17.08 -1.38
N LEU A 264 22.09 -16.96 -0.16
CA LEU A 264 22.45 -15.69 0.44
C LEU A 264 23.73 -15.17 -0.21
N SER A 265 23.59 -14.70 -1.45
CA SER A 265 24.59 -13.81 -2.05
C SER A 265 24.82 -12.64 -1.09
N PRO A 266 26.06 -12.30 -0.73
CA PRO A 266 26.34 -11.35 0.33
C PRO A 266 25.95 -9.93 -0.12
N LEU A 267 24.78 -9.47 0.31
CA LEU A 267 24.37 -8.06 0.29
C LEU A 267 25.20 -7.28 1.31
N VAL A 268 26.48 -7.06 0.98
CA VAL A 268 27.43 -6.27 1.77
C VAL A 268 26.91 -4.84 1.88
N GLY A 269 26.91 -4.27 3.09
CA GLY A 269 26.55 -2.86 3.29
C GLY A 269 25.05 -2.59 3.46
N ALA A 270 24.31 -3.47 4.13
CA ALA A 270 22.93 -3.19 4.55
C ALA A 270 22.88 -2.07 5.62
N ARG A 271 23.00 -0.80 5.21
CA ARG A 271 22.77 0.38 6.05
C ARG A 271 21.43 1.04 5.71
N ASP A 272 20.54 0.98 6.69
CA ASP A 272 19.31 1.73 6.89
C ASP A 272 18.42 2.03 5.67
N VAL A 273 17.52 1.08 5.41
CA VAL A 273 16.21 1.36 4.81
C VAL A 273 15.51 2.40 5.69
N PRO A 274 15.42 3.67 5.26
CA PRO A 274 15.33 4.77 6.21
C PRO A 274 13.89 4.96 6.68
N GLN A 275 13.65 4.82 7.99
CA GLN A 275 12.33 4.64 8.60
C GLN A 275 11.20 5.45 7.92
N VAL A 276 10.14 4.75 7.53
CA VAL A 276 8.88 5.37 7.16
C VAL A 276 8.33 5.98 8.46
N ARG A 277 7.95 7.27 8.42
CA ARG A 277 7.26 7.96 9.53
C ARG A 277 6.18 7.07 10.13
N ASP A 278 5.84 7.23 11.40
CA ASP A 278 4.56 6.73 11.90
C ASP A 278 3.43 7.18 10.97
N ALA A 279 2.78 6.20 10.34
CA ALA A 279 1.67 6.47 9.45
C ALA A 279 0.49 7.04 10.26
N LYS A 280 -0.41 7.77 9.58
CA LYS A 280 -1.79 7.82 10.05
C LYS A 280 -2.24 6.37 10.34
N PRO A 281 -2.95 6.09 11.44
CA PRO A 281 -3.45 4.74 11.71
C PRO A 281 -4.28 4.24 10.52
N CYS A 282 -4.10 2.99 10.12
CA CYS A 282 -4.59 2.43 8.85
C CYS A 282 -6.10 2.11 8.89
N LYS A 283 -6.90 3.13 9.18
CA LYS A 283 -8.36 3.09 9.13
C LYS A 283 -8.82 3.36 7.70
N MET A 284 -9.91 2.70 7.30
CA MET A 284 -10.72 3.20 6.20
C MET A 284 -11.19 4.60 6.62
N GLU A 285 -10.67 5.67 6.00
CA GLU A 285 -11.21 7.00 6.26
C GLU A 285 -12.55 7.10 5.52
N PHE A 286 -13.64 7.19 6.28
CA PHE A 286 -14.96 7.57 5.78
C PHE A 286 -15.07 9.09 5.87
N PHE A 287 -15.63 9.74 4.85
CA PHE A 287 -15.80 11.19 4.85
C PHE A 287 -17.24 11.51 5.25
N SER A 288 -17.52 11.40 6.55
CA SER A 288 -18.86 11.47 7.15
C SER A 288 -19.50 12.88 7.14
N ARG A 289 -19.54 13.51 5.96
CA ARG A 289 -20.48 14.57 5.59
C ARG A 289 -21.49 13.98 4.61
N HIS A 290 -22.76 14.16 4.89
CA HIS A 290 -23.85 13.65 4.04
C HIS A 290 -24.05 14.49 2.76
N GLU A 291 -23.44 15.67 2.71
CA GLU A 291 -23.54 16.66 1.63
C GLU A 291 -22.58 16.41 0.46
N ALA A 292 -22.94 16.95 -0.71
CA ALA A 292 -22.12 16.86 -1.91
C ALA A 292 -20.92 17.82 -1.86
N ILE A 293 -19.75 17.34 -2.25
CA ILE A 293 -18.48 18.09 -2.16
C ILE A 293 -17.96 18.41 -3.57
N SER A 294 -17.71 19.69 -3.84
CA SER A 294 -17.08 20.15 -5.08
C SER A 294 -15.59 19.87 -5.06
N LEU A 295 -15.11 19.06 -6.01
CA LEU A 295 -13.68 18.81 -6.21
C LEU A 295 -13.04 19.94 -7.05
N GLN A 296 -11.73 19.82 -7.30
CA GLN A 296 -10.99 20.72 -8.18
C GLN A 296 -11.66 20.85 -9.57
N PRO A 297 -11.62 22.03 -10.24
CA PRO A 297 -12.30 22.27 -11.52
C PRO A 297 -11.95 21.28 -12.66
N ARG A 298 -10.80 20.61 -12.59
CA ARG A 298 -10.43 19.54 -13.54
C ARG A 298 -11.44 18.38 -13.58
N PHE A 299 -12.12 18.06 -12.47
CA PHE A 299 -13.16 17.04 -12.45
C PHE A 299 -14.42 17.46 -13.23
N ALA A 300 -14.71 18.77 -13.30
CA ALA A 300 -15.74 19.29 -14.20
C ALA A 300 -15.33 19.14 -15.68
N LYS A 301 -14.02 19.26 -16.00
CA LYS A 301 -13.52 18.97 -17.35
C LYS A 301 -13.66 17.48 -17.67
N ILE A 302 -13.15 16.59 -16.80
CA ILE A 302 -13.27 15.13 -16.94
C ILE A 302 -14.72 14.70 -17.20
N LYS A 303 -15.68 15.24 -16.44
CA LYS A 303 -17.10 14.97 -16.66
C LYS A 303 -17.62 15.49 -18.01
N ARG A 304 -17.21 16.68 -18.47
CA ARG A 304 -17.56 17.13 -19.84
C ARG A 304 -16.95 16.25 -20.92
N ASP A 305 -15.70 15.83 -20.73
CA ASP A 305 -14.97 14.99 -21.69
C ASP A 305 -15.67 13.63 -21.84
N LEU A 306 -16.01 12.98 -20.71
CA LEU A 306 -16.67 11.66 -20.68
C LEU A 306 -18.07 11.63 -21.32
N VAL A 307 -18.85 12.72 -21.26
CA VAL A 307 -20.18 12.79 -21.89
C VAL A 307 -20.16 13.37 -23.31
N SER A 308 -19.00 13.78 -23.81
CA SER A 308 -18.85 14.40 -25.13
C SER A 308 -19.29 13.43 -26.23
N GLY A 309 -20.08 13.91 -27.20
CA GLY A 309 -20.69 13.09 -28.25
C GLY A 309 -21.89 12.23 -27.80
N HIS A 310 -21.91 11.75 -26.55
CA HIS A 310 -22.83 10.68 -26.12
C HIS A 310 -23.96 11.12 -25.17
N THR A 311 -24.11 12.43 -24.89
CA THR A 311 -25.12 12.98 -23.95
C THR A 311 -26.53 12.41 -24.08
N SER A 312 -27.01 12.18 -25.31
CA SER A 312 -28.34 11.60 -25.57
C SER A 312 -28.42 10.11 -25.25
N ALA A 313 -27.38 9.33 -25.57
CA ALA A 313 -27.27 7.92 -25.23
C ALA A 313 -27.22 7.74 -23.70
N ILE A 314 -26.37 8.53 -23.02
CA ILE A 314 -26.26 8.54 -21.55
C ILE A 314 -27.61 8.91 -20.90
N THR A 315 -28.29 9.94 -21.39
CA THR A 315 -29.62 10.37 -20.91
C THR A 315 -30.71 9.30 -21.13
N ALA A 316 -30.64 8.53 -22.22
CA ALA A 316 -31.51 7.38 -22.43
C ALA A 316 -31.16 6.23 -21.48
N SER A 317 -29.86 5.94 -21.31
CA SER A 317 -29.33 4.86 -20.48
C SER A 317 -29.73 5.02 -19.00
N TRP A 318 -29.65 6.24 -18.46
CA TRP A 318 -30.09 6.58 -17.11
C TRP A 318 -31.58 6.22 -16.88
N LYS A 319 -32.44 6.47 -17.88
CA LYS A 319 -33.86 6.09 -17.84
C LYS A 319 -34.10 4.57 -17.96
N ARG A 320 -33.15 3.79 -18.49
CA ARG A 320 -33.17 2.32 -18.43
C ARG A 320 -32.72 1.85 -17.05
N LEU A 321 -31.57 2.37 -16.58
CA LEU A 321 -30.94 2.06 -15.30
C LEU A 321 -31.85 2.32 -14.09
N LEU A 322 -32.48 3.50 -13.98
CA LEU A 322 -33.39 3.80 -12.88
C LEU A 322 -34.62 2.88 -12.81
N ARG A 323 -35.06 2.31 -13.95
CA ARG A 323 -36.13 1.32 -13.97
C ARG A 323 -35.64 -0.05 -13.52
N GLU A 324 -34.43 -0.46 -13.88
CA GLU A 324 -33.88 -1.76 -13.46
C GLU A 324 -33.50 -1.76 -11.98
N LEU A 325 -32.88 -0.68 -11.49
CA LEU A 325 -32.63 -0.49 -10.05
C LEU A 325 -33.90 -0.65 -9.22
N ARG A 326 -35.03 -0.06 -9.65
CA ARG A 326 -36.31 -0.18 -8.94
C ARG A 326 -36.73 -1.64 -8.82
N LYS A 327 -36.71 -2.42 -9.92
CA LYS A 327 -37.02 -3.86 -9.92
C LYS A 327 -36.09 -4.67 -9.02
N GLU A 328 -34.78 -4.46 -9.14
CA GLU A 328 -33.78 -5.22 -8.36
C GLU A 328 -33.87 -4.87 -6.87
N ILE A 329 -34.11 -3.61 -6.51
CA ILE A 329 -34.32 -3.21 -5.11
C ILE A 329 -35.62 -3.78 -4.56
N ASP A 330 -36.71 -3.81 -5.34
CA ASP A 330 -37.96 -4.45 -4.91
C ASP A 330 -37.79 -5.97 -4.72
N LEU A 331 -37.06 -6.63 -5.62
CA LEU A 331 -36.69 -8.04 -5.49
C LEU A 331 -35.82 -8.30 -4.25
N ILE A 332 -34.73 -7.55 -4.07
CA ILE A 332 -33.82 -7.66 -2.93
C ILE A 332 -34.55 -7.37 -1.61
N SER A 333 -35.38 -6.32 -1.57
CA SER A 333 -36.22 -5.95 -0.43
C SER A 333 -37.26 -7.02 -0.08
N SER A 334 -37.72 -7.82 -1.05
CA SER A 334 -38.66 -8.93 -0.82
C SER A 334 -37.99 -10.23 -0.39
N LYS A 335 -36.72 -10.44 -0.77
CA LYS A 335 -35.98 -11.70 -0.58
C LYS A 335 -34.91 -11.66 0.51
N GLY A 336 -34.49 -10.49 0.95
CA GLY A 336 -33.47 -10.35 1.98
C GLY A 336 -32.19 -11.10 1.61
N SER A 337 -31.65 -11.86 2.57
CA SER A 337 -30.43 -12.66 2.39
C SER A 337 -30.57 -13.82 1.39
N GLU A 338 -31.79 -14.26 1.02
CA GLU A 338 -31.98 -15.40 0.10
C GLU A 338 -31.41 -15.17 -1.30
N VAL A 339 -31.29 -13.89 -1.72
CA VAL A 339 -30.73 -13.56 -3.05
C VAL A 339 -29.27 -14.00 -3.18
N ILE A 340 -28.52 -13.98 -2.07
CA ILE A 340 -27.09 -14.27 -2.03
C ILE A 340 -26.89 -15.79 -2.17
N PRO A 341 -26.24 -16.28 -3.25
CA PRO A 341 -26.02 -17.70 -3.48
C PRO A 341 -25.10 -18.34 -2.44
N THR A 342 -25.31 -19.63 -2.22
CA THR A 342 -24.47 -20.47 -1.37
C THR A 342 -24.22 -21.82 -2.05
N ILE A 343 -23.00 -22.34 -1.98
CA ILE A 343 -22.62 -23.67 -2.49
C ILE A 343 -21.83 -24.40 -1.39
N ASP A 344 -21.97 -25.71 -1.25
CA ASP A 344 -21.08 -26.50 -0.38
C ASP A 344 -19.73 -26.71 -1.08
N PHE A 345 -18.62 -26.68 -0.32
CA PHE A 345 -17.28 -26.88 -0.89
C PHE A 345 -17.14 -28.23 -1.61
N ALA A 346 -17.87 -29.26 -1.19
CA ALA A 346 -17.93 -30.58 -1.85
C ALA A 346 -18.77 -30.61 -3.14
N ASP A 347 -19.35 -29.49 -3.57
CA ASP A 347 -20.17 -29.34 -4.77
C ASP A 347 -19.55 -28.43 -5.84
N ILE A 348 -18.39 -27.81 -5.59
CA ILE A 348 -17.77 -26.83 -6.51
C ILE A 348 -17.35 -27.44 -7.87
N ASP A 349 -17.02 -28.73 -7.88
CA ASP A 349 -16.66 -29.47 -9.10
C ASP A 349 -17.89 -30.11 -9.80
N LYS A 350 -19.09 -30.00 -9.21
CA LYS A 350 -20.33 -30.56 -9.77
C LYS A 350 -20.97 -29.51 -10.68
N SER A 351 -20.80 -29.67 -12.00
CA SER A 351 -21.12 -28.60 -12.96
C SER A 351 -22.50 -27.96 -12.76
N ALA A 352 -23.58 -28.75 -12.60
CA ALA A 352 -24.92 -28.20 -12.37
C ALA A 352 -25.04 -27.32 -11.10
N CYS A 353 -24.32 -27.65 -10.02
CA CYS A 353 -24.27 -26.85 -8.79
C CYS A 353 -23.40 -25.60 -8.98
N ALA A 354 -22.24 -25.77 -9.61
CA ALA A 354 -21.31 -24.70 -9.93
C ALA A 354 -21.92 -23.67 -10.89
N GLU A 355 -22.70 -24.10 -11.88
CA GLU A 355 -23.35 -23.28 -12.90
C GLU A 355 -24.49 -22.44 -12.31
N ASP A 356 -25.35 -22.98 -11.43
CA ASP A 356 -26.34 -22.16 -10.73
C ASP A 356 -25.68 -21.14 -9.80
N PHE A 357 -24.71 -21.59 -8.99
CA PHE A 357 -23.94 -20.71 -8.13
C PHE A 357 -23.26 -19.60 -8.94
N SER A 358 -22.64 -19.92 -10.08
CA SER A 358 -21.95 -18.99 -10.97
C SER A 358 -22.91 -17.97 -11.58
N ARG A 359 -24.01 -18.43 -12.18
CA ARG A 359 -25.09 -17.59 -12.73
C ARG A 359 -25.63 -16.61 -11.69
N ARG A 360 -25.82 -17.06 -10.45
CA ARG A 360 -26.28 -16.22 -9.34
C ARG A 360 -25.19 -15.27 -8.83
N LEU A 361 -23.96 -15.75 -8.65
CA LEU A 361 -22.82 -14.96 -8.20
C LEU A 361 -22.54 -13.82 -9.18
N ARG A 362 -22.56 -14.09 -10.49
CA ARG A 362 -22.32 -13.07 -11.51
C ARG A 362 -23.38 -11.95 -11.52
N ARG A 363 -24.65 -12.24 -11.18
CA ARG A 363 -25.70 -11.22 -11.02
C ARG A 363 -25.61 -10.48 -9.67
N ARG A 364 -25.24 -11.18 -8.59
CA ARG A 364 -25.33 -10.68 -7.21
C ARG A 364 -24.06 -10.04 -6.68
N GLY A 365 -22.89 -10.38 -7.25
CA GLY A 365 -21.57 -9.89 -6.85
C GLY A 365 -21.06 -10.46 -5.52
N VAL A 366 -21.81 -11.31 -4.83
CA VAL A 366 -21.46 -11.90 -3.53
C VAL A 366 -21.97 -13.33 -3.45
N GLY A 367 -21.27 -14.21 -2.73
CA GLY A 367 -21.68 -15.59 -2.47
C GLY A 367 -20.92 -16.22 -1.30
N VAL A 368 -21.43 -17.34 -0.79
CA VAL A 368 -20.78 -18.10 0.29
C VAL A 368 -20.44 -19.52 -0.16
N ILE A 369 -19.17 -19.88 -0.11
CA ILE A 369 -18.70 -21.27 -0.24
C ILE A 369 -18.66 -21.85 1.17
N ARG A 370 -19.49 -22.86 1.44
CA ARG A 370 -19.70 -23.44 2.76
C ARG A 370 -18.68 -24.53 3.07
N LYS A 371 -18.28 -24.66 4.34
CA LYS A 371 -17.42 -25.76 4.83
C LYS A 371 -16.08 -25.90 4.10
N VAL A 372 -15.49 -24.79 3.62
CA VAL A 372 -14.18 -24.79 2.94
C VAL A 372 -13.09 -25.34 3.86
N VAL A 373 -13.08 -24.90 5.12
CA VAL A 373 -12.22 -25.45 6.18
C VAL A 373 -13.09 -26.27 7.13
N PRO A 374 -12.61 -27.40 7.69
CA PRO A 374 -13.34 -28.13 8.73
C PRO A 374 -13.69 -27.22 9.90
N ARG A 375 -14.91 -27.38 10.43
CA ARG A 375 -15.47 -26.50 11.48
C ARG A 375 -14.57 -26.45 12.71
N GLU A 376 -14.06 -27.60 13.11
CA GLU A 376 -13.23 -27.82 14.28
C GLU A 376 -11.89 -27.09 14.12
N THR A 377 -11.29 -27.15 12.93
CA THR A 377 -10.08 -26.40 12.56
C THR A 377 -10.31 -24.89 12.60
N ALA A 378 -11.41 -24.39 12.03
CA ALA A 378 -11.74 -22.97 12.05
C ALA A 378 -12.02 -22.43 13.47
N VAL A 379 -12.65 -23.24 14.34
CA VAL A 379 -12.82 -22.91 15.77
C VAL A 379 -11.48 -22.96 16.51
N ALA A 380 -10.62 -23.94 16.22
CA ALA A 380 -9.28 -24.02 16.81
C ALA A 380 -8.42 -22.80 16.43
N TRP A 381 -8.50 -22.33 15.19
CA TRP A 381 -7.88 -21.07 14.75
C TRP A 381 -8.39 -19.84 15.51
N LYS A 382 -9.69 -19.76 15.84
CA LYS A 382 -10.19 -18.69 16.73
C LYS A 382 -9.49 -18.71 18.08
N GLN A 383 -9.35 -19.88 18.70
CA GLN A 383 -8.72 -20.04 20.01
C GLN A 383 -7.20 -19.79 19.95
N GLU A 384 -6.54 -20.18 18.86
CA GLU A 384 -5.12 -19.90 18.60
C GLU A 384 -4.86 -18.41 18.43
N THR A 385 -5.70 -17.68 17.68
CA THR A 385 -5.65 -16.21 17.58
C THR A 385 -5.87 -15.57 18.96
N LEU A 386 -6.88 -16.00 19.72
CA LEU A 386 -7.15 -15.44 21.05
C LEU A 386 -5.97 -15.66 22.02
N ARG A 387 -5.32 -16.84 21.98
CA ARG A 387 -4.11 -17.11 22.77
C ARG A 387 -2.95 -16.21 22.34
N TYR A 388 -2.63 -16.16 21.05
CA TYR A 388 -1.55 -15.33 20.49
C TYR A 388 -1.76 -13.83 20.79
N LEU A 389 -3.01 -13.35 20.84
CA LEU A 389 -3.35 -12.00 21.30
C LEU A 389 -3.12 -11.79 22.82
N SER A 390 -3.39 -12.82 23.64
CA SER A 390 -3.14 -12.75 25.09
C SER A 390 -1.65 -12.83 25.46
N GLU A 391 -0.86 -13.55 24.67
CA GLU A 391 0.61 -13.63 24.77
C GLU A 391 1.27 -12.34 24.26
N ASN A 392 0.62 -11.63 23.33
CA ASN A 392 1.11 -10.39 22.73
C ASN A 392 0.15 -9.20 22.97
N PRO A 393 -0.06 -8.77 24.23
CA PRO A 393 -1.07 -7.76 24.60
C PRO A 393 -0.79 -6.34 24.08
N HIS A 394 0.38 -6.12 23.47
CA HIS A 394 0.75 -4.88 22.79
C HIS A 394 0.26 -4.81 21.33
N THR A 395 -0.49 -5.82 20.86
CA THR A 395 -1.12 -5.85 19.52
C THR A 395 -1.99 -4.60 19.28
N LYS A 396 -1.68 -3.83 18.24
CA LYS A 396 -2.50 -2.69 17.81
C LYS A 396 -3.91 -3.14 17.39
N SER A 397 -4.93 -2.38 17.78
CA SER A 397 -6.34 -2.68 17.47
C SER A 397 -7.22 -1.43 17.45
N SER A 398 -8.41 -1.54 16.86
CA SER A 398 -9.36 -0.44 16.70
C SER A 398 -10.81 -0.89 16.96
N PRO A 399 -11.62 -0.10 17.70
CA PRO A 399 -11.19 1.02 18.55
C PRO A 399 -10.40 0.50 19.78
N PRO A 400 -9.39 1.23 20.31
CA PRO A 400 -8.49 0.68 21.34
C PRO A 400 -9.18 0.15 22.61
N ASN A 401 -10.25 0.81 23.07
CA ASN A 401 -10.93 0.47 24.32
C ASN A 401 -12.03 -0.60 24.16
N ALA A 402 -12.38 -0.96 22.92
CA ALA A 402 -13.40 -1.97 22.61
C ALA A 402 -13.04 -2.69 21.29
N PRO A 403 -11.87 -3.35 21.23
CA PRO A 403 -11.23 -3.72 19.97
C PRO A 403 -12.05 -4.74 19.17
N GLU A 404 -12.40 -4.34 17.93
CA GLU A 404 -13.07 -5.20 16.95
C GLU A 404 -12.12 -5.65 15.83
N LEU A 405 -11.24 -4.76 15.37
CA LEU A 405 -10.32 -4.99 14.26
C LEU A 405 -8.88 -4.96 14.80
N TYR A 406 -8.14 -6.05 14.61
CA TYR A 406 -6.78 -6.20 15.09
C TYR A 406 -5.79 -6.02 13.93
N GLU A 407 -4.74 -5.21 14.13
CA GLU A 407 -3.62 -5.06 13.17
C GLU A 407 -2.66 -6.25 13.30
N LEU A 408 -3.19 -7.43 13.00
CA LEU A 408 -2.56 -8.74 13.06
C LEU A 408 -2.53 -9.31 11.64
N TYR A 409 -1.37 -9.76 11.17
CA TYR A 409 -1.12 -10.11 9.77
C TYR A 409 -0.50 -11.51 9.61
N TRP A 410 0.32 -11.95 10.57
CA TRP A 410 1.17 -13.13 10.49
C TRP A 410 0.88 -14.20 11.55
N SER A 411 -0.20 -14.07 12.31
CA SER A 411 -0.51 -15.04 13.37
C SER A 411 -0.57 -16.49 12.85
N PRO A 412 -0.27 -17.51 13.68
CA PRO A 412 -0.27 -18.91 13.25
C PRO A 412 -1.55 -19.33 12.51
N ALA A 413 -2.70 -18.86 13.01
CA ALA A 413 -4.00 -19.05 12.38
C ALA A 413 -4.11 -18.43 10.97
N GLN A 414 -3.60 -17.21 10.75
CA GLN A 414 -3.63 -16.54 9.44
C GLN A 414 -2.70 -17.19 8.42
N ILE A 415 -1.52 -17.63 8.84
CA ILE A 415 -0.60 -18.38 7.98
C ILE A 415 -1.24 -19.71 7.56
N LYS A 416 -1.81 -20.46 8.51
CA LYS A 416 -2.54 -21.70 8.24
C LYS A 416 -3.73 -21.47 7.29
N ALA A 417 -4.54 -20.45 7.53
CA ALA A 417 -5.69 -20.12 6.69
C ALA A 417 -5.30 -19.75 5.25
N ARG A 418 -4.23 -18.97 5.05
CA ARG A 418 -3.78 -18.53 3.71
C ARG A 418 -3.00 -19.57 2.93
N ALA A 419 -2.49 -20.61 3.60
CA ALA A 419 -1.78 -21.72 2.98
C ALA A 419 -2.65 -23.00 2.84
N HIS A 420 -3.88 -23.00 3.38
CA HIS A 420 -4.74 -24.19 3.43
C HIS A 420 -5.19 -24.64 2.02
N PRO A 421 -4.97 -25.90 1.62
CA PRO A 421 -5.30 -26.39 0.27
C PRO A 421 -6.75 -26.10 -0.18
N ASN A 422 -7.74 -26.32 0.70
CA ASN A 422 -9.14 -26.03 0.36
C ASN A 422 -9.41 -24.53 0.16
N VAL A 423 -8.65 -23.63 0.81
CA VAL A 423 -8.81 -22.18 0.61
C VAL A 423 -8.25 -21.79 -0.75
N PHE A 424 -7.11 -22.35 -1.17
CA PHE A 424 -6.63 -22.20 -2.55
C PHE A 424 -7.62 -22.77 -3.58
N ALA A 425 -8.22 -23.94 -3.33
CA ALA A 425 -9.24 -24.50 -4.21
C ALA A 425 -10.49 -23.60 -4.29
N ALA A 426 -10.98 -23.07 -3.16
CA ALA A 426 -12.11 -22.15 -3.13
C ALA A 426 -11.79 -20.79 -3.79
N GLN A 427 -10.55 -20.29 -3.67
CA GLN A 427 -10.08 -19.10 -4.39
C GLN A 427 -9.96 -19.34 -5.89
N ARG A 428 -9.38 -20.47 -6.33
CA ARG A 428 -9.30 -20.90 -7.75
C ARG A 428 -10.71 -20.99 -8.35
N PHE A 429 -11.64 -21.66 -7.67
CA PHE A 429 -13.05 -21.75 -8.06
C PHE A 429 -13.71 -20.36 -8.15
N ALA A 430 -13.57 -19.51 -7.12
CA ALA A 430 -14.12 -18.16 -7.17
C ALA A 430 -13.56 -17.35 -8.36
N MET A 431 -12.24 -17.32 -8.54
CA MET A 431 -11.59 -16.57 -9.61
C MET A 431 -11.91 -17.09 -11.02
N SER A 432 -12.23 -18.38 -11.20
CA SER A 432 -12.69 -18.93 -12.49
C SER A 432 -14.04 -18.38 -12.99
N HIS A 433 -14.75 -17.58 -12.18
CA HIS A 433 -15.96 -16.85 -12.58
C HIS A 433 -15.66 -15.55 -13.34
N TRP A 434 -14.41 -15.08 -13.29
CA TRP A 434 -13.92 -13.96 -14.10
C TRP A 434 -13.57 -14.45 -15.50
N LYS A 435 -13.70 -13.55 -16.48
CA LYS A 435 -13.26 -13.76 -17.86
C LYS A 435 -12.16 -12.76 -18.20
N SER A 436 -11.49 -12.96 -19.34
CA SER A 436 -10.61 -11.96 -19.93
C SER A 436 -11.13 -11.64 -21.32
N SER A 437 -11.44 -10.38 -21.60
CA SER A 437 -11.77 -9.91 -22.95
C SER A 437 -10.54 -9.95 -23.88
N ASP A 438 -9.36 -9.76 -23.29
CA ASP A 438 -8.04 -9.90 -23.91
C ASP A 438 -7.36 -11.20 -23.44
N PRO A 439 -7.17 -12.21 -24.31
CA PRO A 439 -6.43 -13.44 -23.98
C PRO A 439 -4.93 -13.25 -23.68
N SER A 440 -4.37 -12.06 -23.95
CA SER A 440 -2.97 -11.70 -23.65
C SER A 440 -2.80 -10.90 -22.34
N ALA A 441 -3.90 -10.60 -21.64
CA ALA A 441 -3.85 -9.86 -20.38
C ALA A 441 -2.99 -10.59 -19.32
N ALA A 442 -2.11 -9.85 -18.63
CA ALA A 442 -1.12 -10.40 -17.70
C ALA A 442 -1.72 -10.81 -16.33
N VAL A 443 -2.61 -11.80 -16.36
CA VAL A 443 -3.28 -12.40 -15.19
C VAL A 443 -3.37 -13.92 -15.32
N ALA A 444 -2.98 -14.64 -14.27
CA ALA A 444 -3.08 -16.10 -14.18
C ALA A 444 -3.99 -16.49 -13.00
N THR A 445 -5.25 -16.81 -13.29
CA THR A 445 -6.28 -17.11 -12.27
C THR A 445 -6.16 -18.48 -11.58
N PRO A 446 -5.51 -19.53 -12.14
CA PRO A 446 -5.25 -20.77 -11.39
C PRO A 446 -4.23 -20.62 -10.26
N PHE A 447 -3.51 -19.49 -10.19
CA PHE A 447 -2.40 -19.23 -9.30
C PHE A 447 -2.78 -18.16 -8.26
N PRO A 448 -3.48 -18.52 -7.17
CA PRO A 448 -3.81 -17.58 -6.10
C PRO A 448 -2.55 -17.11 -5.37
N VAL A 449 -2.54 -15.83 -4.98
CA VAL A 449 -1.49 -15.24 -4.14
C VAL A 449 -2.05 -14.76 -2.80
N ALA A 450 -1.25 -14.89 -1.74
CA ALA A 450 -1.64 -14.47 -0.40
C ALA A 450 -1.57 -12.95 -0.25
N TYR A 451 -2.58 -12.35 0.38
CA TYR A 451 -2.61 -10.93 0.75
C TYR A 451 -2.75 -10.77 2.27
N ALA A 452 -1.83 -10.00 2.86
CA ALA A 452 -1.67 -9.86 4.29
C ALA A 452 -2.58 -8.77 4.88
N ASP A 453 -3.87 -9.08 5.03
CA ASP A 453 -4.84 -8.27 5.77
C ASP A 453 -5.04 -8.78 7.21
N ARG A 454 -6.05 -8.24 7.90
CA ARG A 454 -6.27 -8.25 9.35
C ARG A 454 -7.23 -9.35 9.82
N ILE A 455 -7.57 -9.33 11.11
CA ILE A 455 -8.63 -10.14 11.70
C ILE A 455 -9.68 -9.23 12.36
N ARG A 456 -10.97 -9.55 12.17
CA ARG A 456 -12.06 -9.00 12.99
C ARG A 456 -12.48 -10.01 14.06
N ILE A 457 -12.55 -9.57 15.31
CA ILE A 457 -13.16 -10.28 16.45
C ILE A 457 -14.01 -9.27 17.21
N ARG A 458 -15.33 -9.31 17.00
CA ARG A 458 -16.30 -8.38 17.60
C ARG A 458 -17.08 -9.07 18.71
N ARG A 459 -17.19 -8.40 19.86
CA ARG A 459 -17.88 -8.91 21.05
C ARG A 459 -19.39 -8.61 21.02
N PRO A 460 -20.22 -9.42 21.70
CA PRO A 460 -21.62 -9.10 21.99
C PRO A 460 -21.80 -7.69 22.55
N GLY A 461 -22.90 -7.02 22.19
CA GLY A 461 -23.26 -5.71 22.74
C GLY A 461 -22.39 -4.53 22.27
N ASN A 462 -21.30 -4.75 21.53
CA ASN A 462 -20.55 -3.67 20.88
C ASN A 462 -21.42 -2.99 19.80
N SER A 463 -22.11 -1.90 20.12
CA SER A 463 -22.79 -1.04 19.16
C SER A 463 -21.81 -0.04 18.53
N ALA A 464 -20.94 -0.53 17.62
CA ALA A 464 -20.22 0.36 16.72
C ALA A 464 -21.22 1.11 15.81
N PRO A 465 -21.02 2.40 15.51
CA PRO A 465 -21.85 3.08 14.52
C PRO A 465 -21.73 2.35 13.17
N PRO A 466 -22.82 2.19 12.40
CA PRO A 466 -22.76 1.56 11.08
C PRO A 466 -21.73 2.28 10.21
N THR A 467 -20.83 1.54 9.56
CA THR A 467 -20.00 2.12 8.50
C THR A 467 -20.92 2.54 7.36
N SER A 468 -20.70 3.72 6.78
CA SER A 468 -21.35 4.09 5.52
C SER A 468 -21.21 2.97 4.48
N ALA A 469 -22.23 2.77 3.64
CA ALA A 469 -22.09 1.85 2.53
C ALA A 469 -21.00 2.36 1.59
N HIS A 470 -20.20 1.46 1.01
CA HIS A 470 -19.08 1.85 0.17
C HIS A 470 -18.70 0.75 -0.84
N ALA A 471 -18.00 1.14 -1.89
CA ALA A 471 -17.30 0.24 -2.80
C ALA A 471 -15.79 0.33 -2.57
N GLY A 472 -15.07 -0.78 -2.76
CA GLY A 472 -13.62 -0.85 -2.58
C GLY A 472 -12.85 -0.39 -3.83
N GLY A 473 -11.53 -0.62 -3.83
CA GLY A 473 -10.73 -0.58 -5.06
C GLY A 473 -10.57 0.80 -5.72
N GLY A 474 -10.73 1.91 -4.99
CA GLY A 474 -10.56 3.26 -5.53
C GLY A 474 -11.87 4.05 -5.62
N SER A 475 -11.74 5.35 -5.87
CA SER A 475 -12.75 6.38 -5.65
C SER A 475 -12.83 7.27 -6.89
N VAL A 476 -12.25 8.47 -6.87
CA VAL A 476 -12.24 9.39 -8.02
C VAL A 476 -11.52 8.81 -9.25
N GLU A 477 -10.59 7.87 -9.04
CA GLU A 477 -9.89 7.10 -10.07
C GLU A 477 -10.85 6.45 -11.08
N ARG A 478 -12.09 6.17 -10.65
CA ARG A 478 -13.14 5.53 -11.46
C ARG A 478 -13.63 6.39 -12.64
N TRP A 479 -13.40 7.71 -12.59
CA TRP A 479 -13.67 8.63 -13.71
C TRP A 479 -12.38 9.15 -14.38
N GLU A 480 -11.21 8.88 -13.82
CA GLU A 480 -9.96 9.49 -14.31
C GLU A 480 -9.29 8.66 -15.42
N PRO A 481 -8.76 9.32 -16.48
CA PRO A 481 -8.12 8.64 -17.60
C PRO A 481 -6.87 7.86 -17.20
N ASP A 482 -6.10 8.35 -16.23
CA ASP A 482 -4.93 7.66 -15.69
C ASP A 482 -5.28 6.53 -14.69
N GLY A 483 -6.54 6.49 -14.22
CA GLY A 483 -7.05 5.57 -13.22
C GLY A 483 -7.67 4.32 -13.85
N TYR A 484 -9.00 4.22 -13.78
CA TYR A 484 -9.78 3.15 -14.43
C TYR A 484 -10.05 3.42 -15.91
N GLY A 485 -9.97 4.67 -16.37
CA GLY A 485 -10.11 5.01 -17.80
C GLY A 485 -8.99 4.40 -18.66
N ARG A 486 -7.82 4.16 -18.05
CA ARG A 486 -6.61 3.63 -18.69
C ARG A 486 -6.80 2.26 -19.36
N ALA A 487 -7.68 1.43 -18.81
CA ALA A 487 -8.04 0.12 -19.32
C ALA A 487 -9.50 0.05 -19.83
N GLY A 488 -10.16 1.21 -20.01
CA GLY A 488 -11.54 1.27 -20.52
C GLY A 488 -12.61 0.68 -19.59
N THR A 489 -12.29 0.38 -18.32
CA THR A 489 -13.10 -0.45 -17.39
C THR A 489 -14.57 -0.11 -17.31
N TYR A 490 -14.92 1.18 -17.40
CA TYR A 490 -16.29 1.67 -17.31
C TYR A 490 -16.75 2.37 -18.60
N ALA A 491 -16.03 2.20 -19.72
CA ALA A 491 -16.30 2.88 -20.99
C ALA A 491 -17.75 2.71 -21.42
N LYS A 492 -18.24 1.46 -21.50
CA LYS A 492 -19.65 1.14 -21.84
C LYS A 492 -20.68 1.86 -20.98
N ILE A 493 -20.38 2.14 -19.71
CA ILE A 493 -21.28 2.91 -18.83
C ILE A 493 -21.33 4.37 -19.27
N PHE A 494 -20.18 4.98 -19.60
CA PHE A 494 -20.08 6.36 -20.08
C PHE A 494 -20.50 6.52 -21.56
N ASP A 495 -20.43 5.47 -22.38
CA ASP A 495 -20.99 5.44 -23.75
C ASP A 495 -22.53 5.47 -23.75
N GLY A 496 -23.17 5.12 -22.63
CA GLY A 496 -24.62 4.97 -22.49
C GLY A 496 -25.14 3.55 -22.78
N GLU A 497 -24.26 2.55 -22.67
CA GLU A 497 -24.49 1.12 -22.90
C GLU A 497 -24.15 0.30 -21.64
N TRP A 498 -24.59 0.76 -20.46
CA TRP A 498 -24.25 0.11 -19.17
C TRP A 498 -24.71 -1.34 -19.08
N GLU A 499 -25.70 -1.76 -19.87
CA GLU A 499 -26.13 -3.15 -20.02
C GLU A 499 -25.02 -4.06 -20.58
N GLU A 500 -24.13 -3.52 -21.42
CA GLU A 500 -22.98 -4.21 -22.05
C GLU A 500 -21.70 -4.14 -21.20
N TYR A 501 -21.71 -3.45 -20.07
CA TYR A 501 -20.60 -3.46 -19.11
C TYR A 501 -20.58 -4.79 -18.35
N ASP A 502 -19.61 -5.67 -18.64
CA ASP A 502 -19.37 -6.88 -17.85
C ASP A 502 -18.41 -6.57 -16.68
N PRO A 503 -18.89 -6.52 -15.42
CA PRO A 503 -18.01 -6.26 -14.27
C PRO A 503 -16.99 -7.37 -14.03
N TRP A 504 -17.15 -8.54 -14.66
CA TRP A 504 -16.31 -9.74 -14.52
C TRP A 504 -15.19 -9.86 -15.56
N ASP A 505 -14.95 -8.82 -16.37
CA ASP A 505 -13.73 -8.77 -17.19
C ASP A 505 -12.52 -8.42 -16.34
N GLY A 506 -11.55 -9.34 -16.29
CA GLY A 506 -10.28 -9.20 -15.62
C GLY A 506 -9.25 -8.42 -16.44
N ALA A 507 -9.32 -8.44 -17.78
CA ALA A 507 -8.38 -7.68 -18.63
C ALA A 507 -8.44 -6.18 -18.30
N ALA A 508 -9.67 -5.66 -18.26
CA ALA A 508 -9.98 -4.29 -17.87
C ALA A 508 -9.59 -3.93 -16.42
N ARG A 509 -9.16 -4.89 -15.58
CA ARG A 509 -8.69 -4.65 -14.19
C ARG A 509 -7.18 -4.68 -14.07
N VAL A 510 -6.46 -5.44 -14.89
CA VAL A 510 -4.99 -5.60 -14.78
C VAL A 510 -4.25 -4.29 -15.08
N GLY A 511 -4.77 -3.47 -16.02
CA GLY A 511 -4.14 -2.23 -16.47
C GLY A 511 -4.49 -0.96 -15.69
N VAL A 512 -5.32 -1.02 -14.64
CA VAL A 512 -5.84 0.18 -13.95
C VAL A 512 -4.86 0.74 -12.92
N THR A 513 -4.95 2.04 -12.65
CA THR A 513 -4.35 2.65 -11.46
C THR A 513 -5.46 2.91 -10.43
N SER A 514 -5.67 1.98 -9.49
CA SER A 514 -6.75 2.03 -8.49
C SER A 514 -6.51 2.98 -7.31
N ASP A 515 -5.33 3.58 -7.24
CA ASP A 515 -4.95 4.63 -6.28
C ASP A 515 -4.00 5.62 -6.97
N LEU A 516 -4.50 6.82 -7.28
CA LEU A 516 -3.70 7.91 -7.86
C LEU A 516 -3.15 8.87 -6.79
N TYR A 517 -3.53 8.70 -5.52
CA TYR A 517 -3.31 9.70 -4.45
C TYR A 517 -2.59 9.16 -3.21
N ASN A 518 -2.07 7.93 -3.27
CA ASN A 518 -1.40 7.24 -2.16
C ASN A 518 -2.31 7.20 -0.90
N GLY A 519 -3.56 6.74 -1.08
CA GLY A 519 -4.55 6.67 0.00
C GLY A 519 -4.13 5.76 1.15
N ALA A 520 -4.37 6.16 2.40
CA ALA A 520 -3.96 5.40 3.60
C ALA A 520 -4.77 4.11 3.86
N SER A 521 -5.61 3.71 2.91
CA SER A 521 -6.40 2.48 2.89
C SER A 521 -6.54 1.90 1.47
N SER A 522 -5.67 2.31 0.53
CA SER A 522 -5.65 1.73 -0.81
C SER A 522 -5.11 0.31 -0.79
N CYS A 523 -5.50 -0.49 -1.79
CA CYS A 523 -4.95 -1.81 -2.02
C CYS A 523 -4.13 -1.77 -3.32
N SER A 524 -2.90 -2.27 -3.26
CA SER A 524 -1.95 -2.26 -4.38
C SER A 524 -1.88 -3.59 -5.15
N VAL A 525 -2.87 -4.48 -4.94
CA VAL A 525 -3.12 -5.67 -5.76
C VAL A 525 -4.53 -5.67 -6.32
N PHE A 526 -4.71 -6.26 -7.50
CA PHE A 526 -6.03 -6.58 -8.00
C PHE A 526 -6.63 -7.74 -7.19
N ARG A 527 -7.65 -7.43 -6.37
CA ARG A 527 -8.48 -8.42 -5.69
C ARG A 527 -9.66 -8.76 -6.59
N MET A 528 -9.69 -9.98 -7.15
CA MET A 528 -10.84 -10.50 -7.89
C MET A 528 -12.03 -10.70 -6.96
N PHE A 529 -11.78 -11.04 -5.70
CA PHE A 529 -12.78 -10.94 -4.64
C PHE A 529 -12.15 -10.39 -3.36
N GLU A 530 -12.88 -9.53 -2.68
CA GLU A 530 -12.78 -9.39 -1.22
C GLU A 530 -13.27 -10.70 -0.56
N GLY A 531 -12.75 -11.06 0.61
CA GLY A 531 -13.10 -12.34 1.22
C GLY A 531 -12.96 -12.40 2.73
N TRP A 532 -13.89 -13.12 3.36
CA TRP A 532 -13.96 -13.40 4.80
C TRP A 532 -14.00 -14.90 5.03
N LEU A 533 -13.02 -15.43 5.76
CA LEU A 533 -13.06 -16.79 6.28
C LEU A 533 -13.56 -16.77 7.73
N ALA A 534 -14.72 -17.37 7.96
CA ALA A 534 -15.39 -17.33 9.26
C ALA A 534 -14.74 -18.30 10.27
N MET A 535 -14.48 -17.81 11.48
CA MET A 535 -13.93 -18.58 12.61
C MET A 535 -14.96 -18.80 13.74
N SER A 536 -16.10 -18.12 13.67
CA SER A 536 -17.27 -18.32 14.54
C SER A 536 -18.52 -18.58 13.71
N SER A 537 -19.63 -18.91 14.37
CA SER A 537 -20.95 -18.59 13.81
C SER A 537 -21.10 -17.07 13.70
N ILE A 538 -21.77 -16.59 12.65
CA ILE A 538 -22.14 -15.18 12.47
C ILE A 538 -23.52 -15.15 11.81
N ALA A 539 -24.59 -15.02 12.59
CA ALA A 539 -25.94 -14.86 12.07
C ALA A 539 -26.23 -13.39 11.65
N PRO A 540 -27.29 -13.13 10.87
CA PRO A 540 -27.79 -11.78 10.65
C PRO A 540 -28.02 -11.06 11.99
N ARG A 541 -27.58 -9.79 12.11
CA ARG A 541 -27.60 -8.97 13.34
C ARG A 541 -26.53 -9.35 14.40
N GLU A 542 -25.63 -10.29 14.10
CA GLU A 542 -24.46 -10.65 14.93
C GLU A 542 -23.14 -10.05 14.39
N GLY A 543 -23.18 -8.78 13.98
CA GLY A 543 -21.98 -7.99 13.67
C GLY A 543 -21.29 -8.28 12.33
N GLY A 544 -21.94 -9.01 11.42
CA GLY A 544 -21.42 -9.37 10.10
C GLY A 544 -21.37 -8.22 9.07
N LEU A 545 -21.69 -8.53 7.82
CA LEU A 545 -21.74 -7.59 6.68
C LEU A 545 -23.14 -7.47 6.08
N LEU A 546 -23.41 -6.33 5.46
CA LEU A 546 -24.52 -6.09 4.54
C LEU A 546 -23.96 -5.81 3.14
N PHE A 547 -24.73 -6.19 2.12
CA PHE A 547 -24.42 -6.01 0.71
C PHE A 547 -25.62 -5.42 -0.02
N CYS A 548 -25.38 -4.67 -1.09
CA CYS A 548 -26.40 -4.30 -2.09
C CYS A 548 -26.21 -5.18 -3.33
N PRO A 549 -26.80 -6.40 -3.38
CA PRO A 549 -26.44 -7.44 -4.35
C PRO A 549 -27.08 -7.21 -5.73
N THR A 550 -26.80 -6.08 -6.37
CA THR A 550 -27.22 -5.75 -7.74
C THR A 550 -26.05 -5.10 -8.48
N LEU A 551 -24.97 -5.88 -8.63
CA LEU A 551 -23.62 -5.42 -8.96
C LEU A 551 -23.58 -4.43 -10.14
N GLN A 552 -23.91 -4.90 -11.35
CA GLN A 552 -23.80 -4.11 -12.58
C GLN A 552 -24.57 -2.78 -12.50
N ALA A 553 -25.83 -2.82 -12.04
CA ALA A 553 -26.69 -1.65 -11.95
C ALA A 553 -26.27 -0.69 -10.82
N ALA A 554 -25.81 -1.19 -9.67
CA ALA A 554 -25.28 -0.34 -8.59
C ALA A 554 -23.99 0.39 -9.02
N THR A 555 -23.07 -0.31 -9.68
CA THR A 555 -21.83 0.28 -10.23
C THR A 555 -22.16 1.33 -11.29
N ALA A 556 -22.99 1.00 -12.28
CA ALA A 556 -23.45 1.97 -13.28
C ALA A 556 -24.16 3.18 -12.65
N TYR A 557 -24.93 2.97 -11.57
CA TYR A 557 -25.63 4.04 -10.89
C TYR A 557 -24.69 5.04 -10.23
N PHE A 558 -23.76 4.62 -9.37
CA PHE A 558 -22.89 5.58 -8.70
C PHE A 558 -21.91 6.25 -9.68
N LEU A 559 -21.55 5.59 -10.78
CA LEU A 559 -20.73 6.19 -11.85
C LEU A 559 -21.48 7.23 -12.67
N LEU A 560 -22.77 7.03 -12.99
CA LEU A 560 -23.58 8.00 -13.72
C LEU A 560 -24.24 9.07 -12.84
N ARG A 561 -24.47 8.80 -11.55
CA ARG A 561 -25.13 9.71 -10.60
C ARG A 561 -24.50 11.13 -10.55
N PRO A 562 -23.17 11.32 -10.64
CA PRO A 562 -22.55 12.64 -10.74
C PRO A 562 -22.99 13.53 -11.91
N PHE A 563 -23.52 12.95 -12.98
CA PHE A 563 -23.82 13.69 -14.21
C PHE A 563 -25.26 14.21 -14.27
N PHE A 564 -26.11 13.85 -13.30
CA PHE A 564 -27.54 14.18 -13.27
C PHE A 564 -27.96 14.89 -11.98
N SER A 565 -28.86 15.86 -12.11
CA SER A 565 -29.53 16.55 -11.01
C SER A 565 -31.05 16.38 -11.05
N PRO A 566 -31.75 16.46 -9.89
CA PRO A 566 -33.20 16.51 -9.87
C PRO A 566 -33.69 17.90 -10.32
N LYS A 567 -34.79 17.93 -11.08
CA LYS A 567 -35.50 19.13 -11.53
C LYS A 567 -36.35 19.74 -10.42
N SER A 568 -36.81 18.90 -9.50
CA SER A 568 -37.56 19.31 -8.31
C SER A 568 -37.08 18.49 -7.10
N PRO A 569 -36.86 19.15 -5.94
CA PRO A 569 -36.30 18.51 -4.75
C PRO A 569 -37.36 17.63 -4.05
N PRO A 570 -36.99 16.79 -3.06
CA PRO A 570 -37.90 15.82 -2.43
C PRO A 570 -39.21 16.43 -1.91
N GLU A 571 -39.15 17.65 -1.38
CA GLU A 571 -40.26 18.38 -0.76
C GLU A 571 -41.32 18.78 -1.80
N THR A 572 -40.91 19.04 -3.04
CA THR A 572 -41.80 19.42 -4.15
C THR A 572 -42.22 18.22 -5.00
N ALA A 573 -41.30 17.29 -5.26
CA ALA A 573 -41.55 16.12 -6.10
C ALA A 573 -42.29 14.99 -5.37
N GLY A 574 -42.20 14.94 -4.03
CA GLY A 574 -42.84 13.92 -3.19
C GLY A 574 -42.52 12.50 -3.67
N ARG A 575 -43.55 11.69 -3.91
CA ARG A 575 -43.39 10.31 -4.41
C ARG A 575 -42.70 10.24 -5.78
N GLY A 576 -42.79 11.29 -6.60
CA GLY A 576 -42.16 11.37 -7.92
C GLY A 576 -40.66 11.72 -7.89
N PHE A 577 -40.06 11.96 -6.72
CA PHE A 577 -38.65 12.37 -6.61
C PHE A 577 -37.69 11.37 -7.28
N LEU A 578 -37.97 10.07 -7.16
CA LEU A 578 -37.17 8.97 -7.70
C LEU A 578 -37.60 8.51 -9.11
N ASP A 579 -38.53 9.21 -9.77
CA ASP A 579 -38.93 8.90 -11.13
C ASP A 579 -37.98 9.52 -12.15
N ALA A 580 -37.61 8.76 -13.18
CA ALA A 580 -36.64 9.18 -14.19
C ALA A 580 -37.06 10.43 -15.02
N ALA A 581 -38.32 10.87 -14.89
CA ALA A 581 -38.81 12.14 -15.42
C ALA A 581 -38.32 13.36 -14.62
N ASN A 582 -38.09 13.20 -13.30
CA ASN A 582 -37.59 14.26 -12.41
C ASN A 582 -36.08 14.53 -12.59
N TRP A 583 -35.33 13.72 -13.33
CA TRP A 583 -33.87 13.87 -13.46
C TRP A 583 -33.47 14.43 -14.83
N THR A 584 -32.41 15.24 -14.85
CA THR A 584 -31.82 15.83 -16.06
C THR A 584 -30.30 15.74 -16.03
N LEU A 585 -29.67 15.63 -17.20
CA LEU A 585 -28.22 15.70 -17.33
C LEU A 585 -27.76 17.15 -17.05
N ASP A 586 -26.70 17.31 -16.26
CA ASP A 586 -26.13 18.62 -15.93
C ASP A 586 -25.48 19.27 -17.18
N SER A 587 -25.77 20.55 -17.42
CA SER A 587 -25.09 21.35 -18.44
C SER A 587 -24.99 22.82 -17.98
N PRO A 588 -23.79 23.37 -17.77
CA PRO A 588 -22.49 22.70 -17.80
C PRO A 588 -22.31 21.70 -16.63
N GLN A 589 -21.47 20.68 -16.84
CA GLN A 589 -21.08 19.74 -15.79
C GLN A 589 -20.26 20.42 -14.68
N ASN A 590 -20.62 20.17 -13.42
CA ASN A 590 -19.91 20.61 -12.20
C ASN A 590 -18.79 19.62 -11.79
N SER A 591 -17.97 19.96 -10.78
CA SER A 591 -16.87 19.12 -10.28
C SER A 591 -17.24 18.14 -9.14
N ILE A 592 -18.54 17.89 -8.90
CA ILE A 592 -19.01 16.99 -7.84
C ILE A 592 -19.02 15.55 -8.36
N LEU A 593 -18.44 14.61 -7.60
CA LEU A 593 -18.44 13.17 -7.88
C LEU A 593 -19.20 12.31 -6.84
N HIS A 594 -20.05 12.92 -6.01
CA HIS A 594 -21.00 12.24 -5.10
C HIS A 594 -20.39 11.06 -4.30
N GLY A 595 -19.73 11.35 -3.19
CA GLY A 595 -19.15 10.32 -2.30
C GLY A 595 -17.77 9.81 -2.72
N ALA A 596 -17.32 10.09 -3.95
CA ALA A 596 -15.93 9.92 -4.33
C ALA A 596 -15.09 11.16 -3.95
N LEU A 597 -14.02 10.93 -3.17
CA LEU A 597 -12.97 11.90 -2.84
C LEU A 597 -11.57 11.28 -3.06
N PRO A 598 -10.54 12.07 -3.47
CA PRO A 598 -9.16 11.59 -3.59
C PRO A 598 -8.61 11.05 -2.26
N SER A 599 -7.96 9.88 -2.27
CA SER A 599 -7.44 9.15 -1.09
C SER A 599 -8.50 8.51 -0.16
N TYR A 600 -9.80 8.58 -0.46
CA TYR A 600 -10.90 7.95 0.29
C TYR A 600 -11.49 6.75 -0.47
N VAL A 601 -12.41 5.99 0.14
CA VAL A 601 -13.28 5.03 -0.57
C VAL A 601 -14.42 5.74 -1.31
N GLN A 602 -15.08 5.06 -2.24
CA GLN A 602 -16.37 5.51 -2.78
C GLN A 602 -17.44 5.35 -1.69
N GLU A 603 -17.85 6.45 -1.07
CA GLU A 603 -18.93 6.44 -0.06
C GLU A 603 -20.32 6.51 -0.72
N LEU A 604 -21.28 5.77 -0.15
CA LEU A 604 -22.66 5.63 -0.62
C LEU A 604 -23.61 5.86 0.58
N ASN A 605 -24.55 6.81 0.42
CA ASN A 605 -25.55 7.17 1.41
C ASN A 605 -26.83 7.65 0.69
N ASP A 606 -27.98 7.64 1.37
CA ASP A 606 -29.27 7.94 0.73
C ASP A 606 -29.44 9.40 0.29
N GLN A 607 -28.67 10.36 0.83
CA GLN A 607 -28.72 11.76 0.38
C GLN A 607 -28.04 11.94 -0.99
N LEU A 608 -26.87 11.34 -1.18
CA LEU A 608 -26.14 11.40 -2.44
C LEU A 608 -26.67 10.39 -3.47
N HIS A 609 -27.12 9.22 -3.02
CA HIS A 609 -27.46 8.06 -3.84
C HIS A 609 -28.92 7.57 -3.66
N PRO A 610 -29.94 8.45 -3.68
CA PRO A 610 -31.28 8.13 -3.17
C PRO A 610 -32.01 6.97 -3.89
N HIS A 611 -31.74 6.74 -5.18
CA HIS A 611 -32.34 5.60 -5.88
C HIS A 611 -31.86 4.24 -5.39
N LEU A 612 -30.67 4.15 -4.76
CA LEU A 612 -30.18 2.90 -4.17
C LEU A 612 -31.04 2.43 -2.98
N GLN A 613 -31.77 3.35 -2.31
CA GLN A 613 -32.65 3.05 -1.18
C GLN A 613 -31.97 2.10 -0.18
N LEU A 614 -30.86 2.53 0.42
CA LEU A 614 -29.92 1.63 1.11
C LEU A 614 -30.58 0.88 2.28
N GLY A 615 -31.54 1.49 2.97
CA GLY A 615 -32.37 0.82 3.99
C GLY A 615 -33.26 -0.33 3.47
N ARG A 616 -33.43 -0.47 2.15
CA ARG A 616 -34.14 -1.59 1.48
C ARG A 616 -33.22 -2.53 0.71
N SER A 617 -32.11 -2.03 0.17
CA SER A 617 -31.21 -2.78 -0.71
C SER A 617 -29.99 -3.38 0.00
N LEU A 618 -29.57 -2.82 1.14
CA LEU A 618 -28.56 -3.44 2.00
C LEU A 618 -29.17 -4.63 2.74
N VAL A 619 -28.91 -5.83 2.25
CA VAL A 619 -29.31 -7.10 2.89
C VAL A 619 -28.12 -7.73 3.59
N ARG A 620 -28.37 -8.32 4.75
CA ARG A 620 -27.35 -9.01 5.55
C ARG A 620 -26.83 -10.25 4.83
N ALA A 621 -25.56 -10.58 5.03
CA ALA A 621 -25.00 -11.86 4.60
C ALA A 621 -25.83 -13.04 5.15
N PRO A 622 -25.94 -14.16 4.43
CA PRO A 622 -26.50 -15.39 4.99
C PRO A 622 -25.70 -15.82 6.22
N ALA A 623 -26.37 -16.40 7.23
CA ALA A 623 -25.72 -16.83 8.47
C ALA A 623 -24.49 -17.71 8.18
N LEU A 624 -23.30 -17.29 8.62
CA LEU A 624 -22.04 -18.01 8.43
C LEU A 624 -21.76 -18.96 9.59
N ARG A 625 -20.99 -20.02 9.31
CA ARG A 625 -20.49 -21.01 10.27
C ARG A 625 -18.96 -21.04 10.24
N PRO A 626 -18.27 -21.52 11.29
CA PRO A 626 -16.83 -21.66 11.25
C PRO A 626 -16.41 -22.55 10.08
N GLY A 627 -15.49 -22.05 9.24
CA GLY A 627 -15.03 -22.72 8.03
C GLY A 627 -15.75 -22.34 6.73
N ASP A 628 -16.81 -21.52 6.80
CA ASP A 628 -17.42 -20.91 5.61
C ASP A 628 -16.57 -19.75 5.08
N TYR A 629 -16.51 -19.61 3.75
CA TYR A 629 -15.81 -18.56 3.03
C TYR A 629 -16.81 -17.67 2.27
N LEU A 630 -16.98 -16.43 2.73
CA LEU A 630 -17.79 -15.40 2.11
C LEU A 630 -16.90 -14.60 1.15
N VAL A 631 -17.29 -14.49 -0.12
CA VAL A 631 -16.56 -13.73 -1.16
C VAL A 631 -17.45 -12.69 -1.82
N TRP A 632 -16.90 -11.51 -2.13
CA TRP A 632 -17.61 -10.47 -2.88
C TRP A 632 -16.71 -9.70 -3.84
N HIS A 633 -17.31 -9.25 -4.94
CA HIS A 633 -16.68 -8.51 -6.03
C HIS A 633 -16.24 -7.10 -5.56
N PRO A 634 -15.08 -6.58 -6.01
CA PRO A 634 -14.52 -5.32 -5.50
C PRO A 634 -15.39 -4.07 -5.69
N ASP A 635 -16.25 -4.01 -6.72
CA ASP A 635 -17.17 -2.90 -6.94
C ASP A 635 -18.49 -3.02 -6.16
N LEU A 636 -18.71 -4.13 -5.44
CA LEU A 636 -19.98 -4.35 -4.75
C LEU A 636 -20.12 -3.42 -3.55
N ALA A 637 -21.19 -2.64 -3.55
CA ALA A 637 -21.57 -1.79 -2.44
C ALA A 637 -21.88 -2.62 -1.18
N HIS A 638 -21.15 -2.38 -0.09
CA HIS A 638 -21.23 -3.14 1.15
C HIS A 638 -21.02 -2.27 2.40
N ALA A 639 -21.38 -2.80 3.57
CA ALA A 639 -21.24 -2.16 4.87
C ALA A 639 -21.03 -3.21 5.99
N ALA A 640 -20.45 -2.81 7.12
CA ALA A 640 -20.51 -3.59 8.35
C ALA A 640 -21.90 -3.44 9.01
N ASP A 641 -22.44 -4.53 9.55
CA ASP A 641 -23.68 -4.48 10.33
C ASP A 641 -23.45 -3.67 11.61
N GLY A 642 -24.23 -2.62 11.85
CA GLY A 642 -24.13 -1.85 13.09
C GLY A 642 -24.49 -2.67 14.33
N LEU A 643 -25.34 -3.69 14.18
CA LEU A 643 -25.86 -4.50 15.28
C LEU A 643 -24.93 -5.67 15.60
N HIS A 644 -24.74 -5.97 16.88
CA HIS A 644 -24.28 -7.28 17.38
C HIS A 644 -25.13 -7.68 18.60
N GLU A 645 -26.25 -8.33 18.31
CA GLU A 645 -27.25 -8.80 19.29
C GLU A 645 -27.02 -10.25 19.73
N GLY A 646 -26.07 -10.95 19.10
CA GLY A 646 -25.72 -12.34 19.39
C GLY A 646 -24.91 -12.47 20.68
N ALA A 647 -25.04 -13.61 21.36
CA ALA A 647 -24.44 -13.84 22.68
C ALA A 647 -22.94 -14.27 22.67
N LEU A 648 -22.31 -14.41 21.50
CA LEU A 648 -20.92 -14.88 21.35
C LEU A 648 -20.12 -14.02 20.35
N ASP A 649 -18.80 -13.96 20.52
CA ASP A 649 -17.92 -13.17 19.64
C ASP A 649 -17.99 -13.60 18.16
N SER A 650 -18.27 -12.62 17.30
CA SER A 650 -18.31 -12.72 15.85
C SER A 650 -16.90 -12.53 15.28
N ALA A 651 -16.33 -13.56 14.65
CA ALA A 651 -14.91 -13.62 14.32
C ALA A 651 -14.65 -14.12 12.90
N ALA A 652 -13.87 -13.37 12.12
CA ALA A 652 -13.48 -13.69 10.74
C ALA A 652 -12.09 -13.13 10.38
N MET A 653 -11.36 -13.85 9.53
CA MET A 653 -10.13 -13.36 8.91
C MET A 653 -10.42 -12.70 7.57
N TYR A 654 -9.73 -11.60 7.26
CA TYR A 654 -9.72 -11.04 5.91
C TYR A 654 -8.74 -11.85 5.04
N VAL A 655 -9.31 -12.52 4.02
CA VAL A 655 -8.61 -13.41 3.08
C VAL A 655 -9.24 -13.18 1.69
N PRO A 656 -8.82 -12.17 0.92
CA PRO A 656 -9.33 -11.95 -0.44
C PRO A 656 -8.85 -13.04 -1.41
N ALA A 657 -9.46 -13.12 -2.59
CA ALA A 657 -8.98 -13.92 -3.71
C ALA A 657 -8.23 -13.01 -4.71
N CYS A 658 -6.92 -13.22 -4.81
CA CYS A 658 -6.01 -12.43 -5.64
C CYS A 658 -5.33 -13.36 -6.66
N PRO A 659 -5.41 -13.11 -7.98
CA PRO A 659 -4.66 -13.87 -8.97
C PRO A 659 -3.20 -13.41 -9.05
N LEU A 660 -2.35 -14.21 -9.68
CA LEU A 660 -1.00 -13.80 -10.03
C LEU A 660 -1.04 -12.80 -11.19
N THR A 661 -0.44 -11.62 -10.99
CA THR A 661 -0.29 -10.53 -11.97
C THR A 661 1.05 -9.83 -11.73
N GLN A 662 1.44 -8.92 -12.63
CA GLN A 662 2.64 -8.10 -12.39
C GLN A 662 2.53 -7.26 -11.12
N THR A 663 1.35 -6.68 -10.86
CA THR A 663 1.11 -5.86 -9.65
C THR A 663 1.11 -6.71 -8.38
N SER A 664 0.56 -7.93 -8.42
CA SER A 664 0.57 -8.82 -7.25
C SER A 664 1.95 -9.45 -6.99
N ALA A 665 2.76 -9.74 -8.02
CA ALA A 665 4.17 -10.11 -7.85
C ALA A 665 5.00 -8.97 -7.21
N LEU A 666 4.82 -7.71 -7.66
CA LEU A 666 5.45 -6.53 -7.06
C LEU A 666 4.97 -6.24 -5.62
N TYR A 667 3.77 -6.67 -5.26
CA TYR A 667 3.31 -6.71 -3.88
C TYR A 667 3.96 -7.84 -3.09
N LEU A 668 4.04 -9.06 -3.62
CA LEU A 668 4.68 -10.20 -2.95
C LEU A 668 6.15 -9.92 -2.60
N CYS A 669 6.91 -9.22 -3.44
CA CYS A 669 8.26 -8.75 -3.10
C CYS A 669 8.31 -7.91 -1.81
N ARG A 670 7.31 -7.04 -1.61
CA ARG A 670 7.16 -6.23 -0.39
C ARG A 670 6.61 -7.08 0.77
N GLN A 671 5.65 -7.96 0.50
CA GLN A 671 5.00 -8.82 1.49
C GLN A 671 5.98 -9.80 2.13
N ARG A 672 6.80 -10.50 1.33
CA ARG A 672 7.87 -11.38 1.78
C ARG A 672 8.81 -10.68 2.76
N LYS A 673 9.19 -9.44 2.45
CA LYS A 673 10.05 -8.62 3.33
C LYS A 673 9.33 -8.19 4.61
N ALA A 674 8.05 -7.85 4.55
CA ALA A 674 7.24 -7.54 5.73
C ALA A 674 7.10 -8.75 6.65
N PHE A 675 6.70 -9.91 6.10
CA PHE A 675 6.54 -11.19 6.80
C PHE A 675 7.82 -11.62 7.53
N LEU A 676 8.96 -11.68 6.83
CA LEU A 676 10.23 -12.08 7.46
C LEU A 676 10.60 -11.16 8.64
N LEU A 677 10.36 -9.86 8.51
CA LEU A 677 10.62 -8.85 9.54
C LEU A 677 9.48 -8.70 10.58
N GLY A 678 8.37 -9.45 10.45
CA GLY A 678 7.17 -9.33 11.29
C GLY A 678 6.40 -8.01 11.16
N ARG A 679 6.75 -7.15 10.21
CA ARG A 679 6.16 -5.81 10.02
C ARG A 679 4.76 -5.90 9.38
N PRO A 680 3.88 -4.89 9.51
CA PRO A 680 2.57 -4.89 8.88
C PRO A 680 2.62 -5.17 7.37
N GLY A 681 1.54 -5.73 6.81
CA GLY A 681 1.43 -6.00 5.38
C GLY A 681 1.67 -4.72 4.53
N PRO A 682 2.18 -4.80 3.29
CA PRO A 682 2.73 -3.65 2.55
C PRO A 682 1.81 -2.44 2.33
N ASP A 683 0.50 -2.65 2.35
CA ASP A 683 -0.53 -1.62 2.14
C ASP A 683 -1.05 -1.06 3.48
N PHE A 684 -0.63 -1.67 4.59
CA PHE A 684 -0.97 -1.26 5.95
C PHE A 684 0.14 -0.40 6.55
N GLY A 685 -0.25 0.52 7.44
CA GLY A 685 0.62 1.56 7.98
C GLY A 685 1.90 1.04 8.64
N SER A 686 2.95 1.87 8.58
CA SER A 686 4.24 1.62 9.21
C SER A 686 4.15 1.35 10.72
N GLY A 687 5.07 0.53 11.22
CA GLY A 687 5.24 0.23 12.64
C GLY A 687 6.04 -1.05 12.85
N ARG A 688 6.11 -1.48 14.12
CA ARG A 688 6.66 -2.79 14.49
C ARG A 688 5.80 -3.95 13.98
N GLY A 689 4.47 -3.81 14.04
CA GLY A 689 3.55 -4.90 13.76
C GLY A 689 3.75 -6.00 14.78
N GLU A 690 4.16 -7.17 14.30
CA GLU A 690 4.42 -8.39 15.08
C GLU A 690 5.93 -8.70 15.16
N SER A 691 6.82 -7.74 14.86
CA SER A 691 8.28 -7.97 14.88
C SER A 691 8.79 -8.54 16.21
N ASP A 692 8.12 -8.17 17.30
CA ASP A 692 8.49 -8.48 18.68
C ASP A 692 7.55 -9.55 19.30
N HIS A 693 6.66 -10.16 18.51
CA HIS A 693 5.66 -11.12 19.01
C HIS A 693 6.26 -12.49 19.35
N ALA A 694 5.89 -13.01 20.52
CA ALA A 694 6.10 -14.41 20.89
C ALA A 694 5.19 -15.33 20.06
N GLY A 695 5.71 -16.47 19.61
CA GLY A 695 4.96 -17.47 18.83
C GLY A 695 4.71 -17.09 17.37
N ARG A 696 5.39 -16.07 16.82
CA ARG A 696 5.22 -15.65 15.43
C ARG A 696 5.82 -16.69 14.44
N PRO A 697 5.04 -17.18 13.46
CA PRO A 697 5.52 -18.07 12.39
C PRO A 697 6.67 -17.51 11.54
N GLY A 698 7.55 -18.41 11.10
CA GLY A 698 8.53 -18.20 10.04
C GLY A 698 8.22 -19.00 8.77
N VAL A 699 9.25 -19.21 7.94
CA VAL A 699 9.13 -19.87 6.63
C VAL A 699 8.81 -21.37 6.76
N GLN A 700 9.28 -22.02 7.82
CA GLN A 700 9.01 -23.43 8.08
C GLN A 700 7.52 -23.68 8.29
N GLU A 701 6.87 -22.84 9.09
CA GLU A 701 5.45 -22.94 9.43
C GLU A 701 4.53 -22.64 8.23
N VAL A 702 4.98 -21.82 7.26
CA VAL A 702 4.28 -21.66 5.97
C VAL A 702 4.35 -22.97 5.16
N ASN A 703 5.51 -23.61 5.12
CA ASN A 703 5.70 -24.89 4.43
C ASN A 703 4.94 -26.05 5.12
N GLU A 704 4.90 -26.07 6.45
CA GLU A 704 4.11 -27.05 7.21
C GLU A 704 2.59 -26.84 7.04
N ALA A 705 2.14 -25.60 6.80
CA ALA A 705 0.74 -25.27 6.61
C ALA A 705 0.20 -25.57 5.20
N GLY A 706 1.03 -25.48 4.15
CA GLY A 706 0.57 -25.62 2.75
C GLY A 706 1.63 -26.01 1.71
N GLY A 707 2.80 -26.49 2.15
CA GLY A 707 3.87 -26.95 1.26
C GLY A 707 4.32 -25.89 0.24
N GLU A 708 4.61 -26.34 -0.97
CA GLU A 708 5.04 -25.45 -2.07
C GLU A 708 3.97 -24.42 -2.44
N ASP A 709 2.70 -24.79 -2.55
CA ASP A 709 1.61 -23.83 -2.84
C ASP A 709 1.55 -22.71 -1.78
N GLY A 710 1.69 -23.06 -0.50
CA GLY A 710 1.79 -22.08 0.60
C GLY A 710 3.01 -21.16 0.49
N LEU A 711 4.17 -21.69 0.13
CA LEU A 711 5.39 -20.90 -0.08
C LEU A 711 5.28 -19.99 -1.32
N ARG A 712 4.78 -20.51 -2.45
CA ARG A 712 4.58 -19.79 -3.72
C ARG A 712 3.61 -18.63 -3.55
N ALA A 713 2.44 -18.88 -2.94
CA ALA A 713 1.45 -17.85 -2.65
C ALA A 713 1.98 -16.72 -1.74
N MET A 714 2.97 -17.00 -0.88
CA MET A 714 3.66 -16.01 -0.04
C MET A 714 4.89 -15.37 -0.73
N GLY A 715 5.22 -15.76 -1.96
CA GLY A 715 6.39 -15.29 -2.73
C GLY A 715 7.72 -15.85 -2.24
N LEU A 716 7.73 -16.92 -1.44
CA LEU A 716 8.90 -17.55 -0.82
C LEU A 716 9.58 -18.60 -1.72
N LEU A 717 8.84 -19.16 -2.67
CA LEU A 717 9.30 -20.14 -3.67
C LEU A 717 8.83 -19.67 -5.07
N PRO A 718 9.61 -19.87 -6.16
CA PRO A 718 9.13 -19.63 -7.52
C PRO A 718 8.04 -20.64 -7.93
N TRP A 719 7.27 -20.30 -8.94
CA TRP A 719 6.37 -21.24 -9.61
C TRP A 719 7.13 -22.06 -10.64
N ASP A 720 6.67 -23.29 -10.87
CA ASP A 720 7.07 -24.09 -12.03
C ASP A 720 6.28 -23.59 -13.27
N GLU A 721 7.00 -23.17 -14.31
CA GLU A 721 6.42 -22.63 -15.54
C GLU A 721 5.76 -23.70 -16.42
N ASP A 722 6.01 -24.99 -16.14
CA ASP A 722 5.31 -26.12 -16.76
C ASP A 722 3.96 -26.47 -16.08
N GLU A 723 3.62 -25.87 -14.93
CA GLU A 723 2.27 -25.95 -14.34
C GLU A 723 1.24 -25.05 -15.06
N ALA A 724 1.67 -24.15 -15.94
CA ALA A 724 0.79 -23.23 -16.66
C ALA A 724 -0.08 -23.95 -17.72
N GLY A 725 -1.40 -23.69 -17.69
CA GLY A 725 -2.35 -24.25 -18.67
C GLY A 725 -2.33 -23.55 -20.03
N SER A 726 -1.66 -22.40 -20.15
CA SER A 726 -1.55 -21.61 -21.38
C SER A 726 -0.22 -20.84 -21.48
N GLY A 727 0.14 -20.43 -22.69
CA GLY A 727 1.33 -19.59 -22.93
C GLY A 727 1.25 -18.20 -22.27
N ALA A 728 0.05 -17.64 -22.12
CA ALA A 728 -0.16 -16.37 -21.41
C ALA A 728 0.10 -16.52 -19.91
N GLU A 729 -0.42 -17.59 -19.28
CA GLU A 729 -0.12 -17.92 -17.89
C GLU A 729 1.37 -18.19 -17.69
N ARG A 730 2.01 -18.95 -18.59
CA ARG A 730 3.46 -19.19 -18.53
C ARG A 730 4.27 -17.89 -18.55
N ALA A 731 3.90 -16.94 -19.40
CA ALA A 731 4.54 -15.62 -19.44
C ALA A 731 4.33 -14.83 -18.14
N VAL A 732 3.15 -14.95 -17.50
CA VAL A 732 2.88 -14.36 -16.17
C VAL A 732 3.71 -15.03 -15.07
N LEU A 733 3.86 -16.36 -15.09
CA LEU A 733 4.69 -17.09 -14.14
C LEU A 733 6.18 -16.72 -14.28
N ALA A 734 6.72 -16.72 -15.50
CA ALA A 734 8.09 -16.32 -15.79
C ALA A 734 8.39 -14.87 -15.37
N MET A 735 7.47 -13.95 -15.66
CA MET A 735 7.56 -12.55 -15.25
C MET A 735 7.50 -12.39 -13.72
N ALA A 736 6.65 -13.16 -13.03
CA ALA A 736 6.59 -13.16 -11.57
C ALA A 736 7.88 -13.76 -10.95
N ASN A 737 8.40 -14.84 -11.53
CA ASN A 737 9.67 -15.47 -11.14
C ASN A 737 10.85 -14.47 -11.29
N GLY A 738 10.93 -13.73 -12.40
CA GLY A 738 11.91 -12.66 -12.62
C GLY A 738 11.80 -11.50 -11.62
N ILE A 739 10.58 -11.11 -11.23
CA ILE A 739 10.35 -10.05 -10.25
C ILE A 739 10.70 -10.50 -8.82
N LEU A 740 10.38 -11.75 -8.46
CA LEU A 740 10.56 -12.28 -7.10
C LEU A 740 11.94 -12.89 -6.84
N PHE A 741 12.62 -13.38 -7.87
CA PHE A 741 13.89 -14.11 -7.78
C PHE A 741 14.88 -13.71 -8.91
N PRO A 742 15.19 -12.40 -9.08
CA PRO A 742 16.01 -11.91 -10.20
C PRO A 742 17.44 -12.49 -10.24
N ASP A 743 17.98 -12.93 -9.10
CA ASP A 743 19.28 -13.62 -9.02
C ASP A 743 19.27 -15.05 -9.61
N ARG A 744 18.08 -15.59 -9.94
CA ARG A 744 17.87 -16.91 -10.56
C ARG A 744 17.26 -16.81 -11.97
N TYR A 745 16.40 -15.83 -12.21
CA TYR A 745 15.68 -15.64 -13.45
C TYR A 745 16.09 -14.32 -14.08
N SER A 746 16.94 -14.38 -15.12
CA SER A 746 17.29 -13.21 -15.92
C SER A 746 16.06 -12.73 -16.68
N MET A 747 15.67 -11.46 -16.50
CA MET A 747 14.74 -10.82 -17.40
C MET A 747 15.48 -10.50 -18.71
N ILE A 748 15.08 -11.19 -19.77
CA ILE A 748 15.54 -11.03 -21.17
C ILE A 748 14.74 -9.90 -21.83
#